data_AF-A0A4R9K4B1-F1
#
_entry.id   AF-A0A4R9K4B1-F1
#
_cell.length_a   1.000
_cell.length_b   1.000
_cell.length_c   1.000
_cell.angle_alpha   90.00
_cell.angle_beta   90.00
_cell.angle_gamma   90.00
#
_symmetry.space_group_name_H-M   'P 1'
#
loop_
_entity.id
_entity.type
_entity.pdbx_description
1 polymer ?
#
loop_
_entity_poly.entity_id
_entity_poly.type
_entity_poly.pdbx_seq_one_letter_code
_entity_poly.pdbx_strand_id
1 'polypeptide(L)'
;MSEHTLSIQHILTNYYTFGSLIVTVLIGLLSIFFLTLKDKTASTKHLGLGCLFLALFQFGYLLGAFYYHPIAAYHRWLTGGLILFAIIHLGQFSFRFPDNEGKKIADIILYVTYALATIVVIWFFYQTGISEKKYHFTAHHWDFNAERASRILSLCILAYSVLTFIILPSIRLYSMPRGKRRALLLMVIAQLVAAIVPNLTNVMSRDGAMERSTYLTSLVLLFTIAFFLITLIFINTSKERTTFMIKIVGISFVTILIIMQAFSFLVDQEKETAFDNYSIQKSLRALEGGEKSPDILFILEYDRATESIKKSLYPDNINLDLQLVQADLYNTELYAEIALLPSNGFRKLLTEKISKTAYFFEGYKNSILAFLDENPDLENAELKSAVNLLIDKLNKNTFINTNKLSDIAVDKFCEDGVEYINKVKNVSAFKDAILNHINECKWDGKEISQRDLRLEFLKFFRYFKPDLTRHYRKDLDGISHYVAYMAYDGKKKTIREVGYNYRDYREYMHKSARLELVILAIVLVVLLLVFPLFFRATLVNPLYSLLAGVEKVNQGNMEVEVPIQVNDEIGYLTESFNGMVTSIRDARRELQDYAENLEEKVKERTKELQEKMDEIHRLKVQQDGDYFLTSLLAKPLFFNANKSENIKSDFFVHQKKTFEFRNKTGDLGGDICITGNLKLGKPEEFRRYTMIMNGDAMGKSMQGAGGSLVMGVVMNSIMARSAGNKRILNRTPEEWLTDVYEEVNMVFKTFSGTMVISATVMLIDDETGKIWFFNAEHPFSILYRDGKASFIEKELKLRKLGLDSEYPFEVQTFQLLPGDQLILASDGRDDIDLTPDEDVRTINEDEFLVLKYVEEAKGDIYETENLLKTLGELTDDMSMLSITFKSEKVGSSISPERYQPETVSSDNVFDPPKDNWDASLTTAGAFEEAKVYYQNGEIEQAISVMYKAFLADPTNQKMNKFLGLVSYKGKDYRVAAKVLTEFLKDNPDISEYWYYLAMSEKKLGNYQTALDAAHQAHKLDSENLQNLVNLADVSRLMGNVDRSLTYVTRAQALDPDNKNVIKLSKLLDKATSMN
;
A
#
# COMPACT_ATOMS: atom_id res chain seq x y z
N MET A 1 -29.15 34.90 -40.64
CA MET A 1 -29.34 33.44 -40.52
C MET A 1 -29.12 32.79 -41.89
N SER A 2 -27.89 32.82 -42.41
CA SER A 2 -27.46 32.04 -43.59
C SER A 2 -25.93 31.97 -43.64
N GLU A 3 -25.34 31.40 -42.59
CA GLU A 3 -24.02 30.77 -42.66
C GLU A 3 -24.24 29.34 -42.17
N HIS A 4 -23.63 28.38 -42.87
CA HIS A 4 -23.91 26.95 -42.75
C HIS A 4 -24.10 26.50 -41.29
N THR A 5 -25.29 26.01 -40.96
CA THR A 5 -25.69 25.55 -39.62
C THR A 5 -24.73 24.52 -39.01
N LEU A 6 -23.96 23.84 -39.85
CA LEU A 6 -22.88 22.91 -39.54
C LEU A 6 -21.57 23.45 -40.11
N SER A 7 -20.89 24.33 -39.37
CA SER A 7 -19.55 24.83 -39.69
C SER A 7 -18.55 24.38 -38.64
N ILE A 8 -17.37 23.95 -39.08
CA ILE A 8 -16.25 23.54 -38.21
C ILE A 8 -15.81 24.70 -37.32
N GLN A 9 -16.04 25.95 -37.74
CA GLN A 9 -15.68 27.15 -36.97
C GLN A 9 -16.46 27.30 -35.66
N HIS A 10 -17.55 26.57 -35.45
CA HIS A 10 -18.31 26.57 -34.19
C HIS A 10 -17.83 25.49 -33.21
N ILE A 11 -16.87 24.64 -33.59
CA ILE A 11 -16.31 23.62 -32.71
C ILE A 11 -15.33 24.29 -31.75
N LEU A 12 -15.70 24.37 -30.48
CA LEU A 12 -14.92 25.02 -29.42
C LEU A 12 -14.94 24.13 -28.19
N THR A 13 -13.87 23.39 -27.96
CA THR A 13 -13.75 22.45 -26.84
C THR A 13 -13.35 23.17 -25.55
N ASN A 14 -13.70 22.58 -24.42
CA ASN A 14 -13.39 23.06 -23.06
C ASN A 14 -13.36 21.89 -22.07
N TYR A 15 -13.11 22.17 -20.80
CA TYR A 15 -13.16 21.21 -19.69
C TYR A 15 -14.39 20.29 -19.73
N TYR A 16 -15.60 20.85 -19.91
CA TYR A 16 -16.84 20.07 -19.93
C TYR A 16 -16.93 19.14 -21.15
N THR A 17 -16.37 19.54 -22.28
CA THR A 17 -16.26 18.69 -23.47
C THR A 17 -15.40 17.47 -23.15
N PHE A 18 -14.24 17.69 -22.52
CA PHE A 18 -13.34 16.62 -22.14
C PHE A 18 -13.97 15.69 -21.09
N GLY A 19 -14.56 16.26 -20.03
CA GLY A 19 -15.16 15.49 -18.97
C GLY A 19 -16.38 14.67 -19.40
N SER A 20 -17.28 15.26 -20.20
CA SER A 20 -18.39 14.49 -20.78
C SER A 20 -17.90 13.40 -21.73
N LEU A 21 -16.84 13.63 -22.52
CA LEU A 21 -16.28 12.62 -23.41
C LEU A 21 -15.73 11.42 -22.62
N ILE A 22 -14.96 11.66 -21.55
CA ILE A 22 -14.43 10.58 -20.69
C ILE A 22 -15.55 9.68 -20.19
N VAL A 23 -16.61 10.28 -19.64
CA VAL A 23 -17.74 9.50 -19.09
C VAL A 23 -18.51 8.78 -20.19
N THR A 24 -18.74 9.42 -21.34
CA THR A 24 -19.37 8.79 -22.51
C THR A 24 -18.58 7.57 -22.97
N VAL A 25 -17.26 7.69 -23.11
CA VAL A 25 -16.39 6.59 -23.56
C VAL A 25 -16.36 5.48 -22.51
N LEU A 26 -16.19 5.82 -21.23
CA LEU A 26 -16.19 4.85 -20.14
C LEU A 26 -17.49 4.03 -20.11
N ILE A 27 -18.63 4.70 -20.02
CA ILE A 27 -19.93 4.04 -19.90
C ILE A 27 -20.28 3.32 -21.22
N GLY A 28 -19.92 3.88 -22.37
CA GLY A 28 -20.11 3.25 -23.67
C GLY A 28 -19.33 1.93 -23.81
N LEU A 29 -18.07 1.91 -23.38
CA LEU A 29 -17.27 0.69 -23.35
C LEU A 29 -17.78 -0.32 -22.32
N LEU A 30 -18.25 0.13 -21.15
CA LEU A 30 -18.91 -0.75 -20.18
C LEU A 30 -20.20 -1.36 -20.76
N SER A 31 -20.96 -0.60 -21.53
CA SER A 31 -22.13 -1.12 -22.24
C SER A 31 -21.74 -2.22 -23.22
N ILE A 32 -20.72 -1.99 -24.05
CA ILE A 32 -20.18 -2.99 -24.98
C ILE A 32 -19.71 -4.22 -24.20
N PHE A 33 -18.95 -4.02 -23.12
CA PHE A 33 -18.47 -5.10 -22.25
C PHE A 33 -19.63 -5.96 -21.74
N PHE A 34 -20.61 -5.38 -21.03
CA PHE A 34 -21.73 -6.15 -20.47
C PHE A 34 -22.60 -6.82 -21.54
N LEU A 35 -22.78 -6.19 -22.71
CA LEU A 35 -23.59 -6.75 -23.80
C LEU A 35 -22.86 -7.86 -24.57
N THR A 36 -21.52 -7.87 -24.57
CA THR A 36 -20.71 -8.87 -25.28
C THR A 36 -20.32 -10.08 -24.42
N LEU A 37 -20.62 -10.06 -23.11
CA LEU A 37 -20.40 -11.21 -22.23
C LEU A 37 -21.12 -12.47 -22.76
N LYS A 38 -20.38 -13.59 -22.77
CA LYS A 38 -20.88 -14.92 -23.09
C LYS A 38 -21.75 -15.42 -21.92
N ASP A 39 -22.86 -16.07 -22.24
CA ASP A 39 -23.82 -16.61 -21.26
C ASP A 39 -24.37 -15.58 -20.25
N LYS A 40 -24.43 -14.31 -20.66
CA LYS A 40 -24.92 -13.22 -19.81
C LYS A 40 -26.38 -13.43 -19.36
N THR A 41 -26.63 -13.14 -18.10
CA THR A 41 -27.94 -13.17 -17.48
C THR A 41 -28.84 -12.03 -17.96
N ALA A 42 -30.15 -12.15 -17.69
CA ALA A 42 -31.10 -11.08 -18.00
C ALA A 42 -30.75 -9.78 -17.26
N SER A 43 -30.31 -9.86 -16.00
CA SER A 43 -29.86 -8.70 -15.22
C SER A 43 -28.67 -8.01 -15.89
N THR A 44 -27.63 -8.74 -16.28
CA THR A 44 -26.46 -8.16 -16.99
C THR A 44 -26.85 -7.51 -18.32
N LYS A 45 -27.79 -8.09 -19.07
CA LYS A 45 -28.33 -7.42 -20.28
C LYS A 45 -28.96 -6.07 -19.95
N HIS A 46 -29.72 -5.97 -18.86
CA HIS A 46 -30.29 -4.71 -18.40
C HIS A 46 -29.22 -3.74 -17.90
N LEU A 47 -28.15 -4.20 -17.23
CA LEU A 47 -27.01 -3.35 -16.86
C LEU A 47 -26.32 -2.76 -18.09
N GLY A 48 -26.08 -3.57 -19.12
CA GLY A 48 -25.48 -3.13 -20.39
C GLY A 48 -26.36 -2.13 -21.14
N LEU A 49 -27.68 -2.34 -21.17
CA LEU A 49 -28.64 -1.38 -21.75
C LEU A 49 -28.74 -0.08 -20.94
N GLY A 50 -28.71 -0.17 -19.61
CA GLY A 50 -28.66 1.00 -18.73
C GLY A 50 -27.41 1.86 -19.01
N CYS A 51 -26.25 1.20 -19.16
CA CYS A 51 -25.02 1.84 -19.59
C CYS A 51 -25.16 2.46 -21.00
N LEU A 52 -25.80 1.78 -21.96
CA LEU A 52 -25.98 2.32 -23.31
C LEU A 52 -26.75 3.65 -23.28
N PHE A 53 -27.90 3.67 -22.61
CA PHE A 53 -28.71 4.89 -22.47
C PHE A 53 -27.96 5.98 -21.72
N LEU A 54 -27.17 5.64 -20.70
CA LEU A 54 -26.34 6.62 -19.98
C LEU A 54 -25.19 7.17 -20.83
N ALA A 55 -24.57 6.34 -21.68
CA ALA A 55 -23.52 6.78 -22.58
C ALA A 55 -24.07 7.79 -23.61
N LEU A 56 -25.25 7.51 -24.18
CA LEU A 56 -25.95 8.41 -25.10
C LEU A 56 -26.46 9.68 -24.40
N PHE A 57 -26.91 9.56 -23.15
CA PHE A 57 -27.24 10.70 -22.30
C PHE A 57 -26.02 11.61 -22.10
N GLN A 58 -24.87 11.05 -21.75
CA GLN A 58 -23.62 11.82 -21.59
C GLN A 58 -23.11 12.38 -22.92
N PHE A 59 -23.32 11.66 -24.02
CA PHE A 59 -23.01 12.15 -25.36
C PHE A 59 -23.83 13.40 -25.70
N GLY A 60 -25.06 13.51 -25.17
CA GLY A 60 -25.82 14.76 -25.21
C GLY A 60 -25.05 15.93 -24.58
N TYR A 61 -24.56 15.79 -23.34
CA TYR A 61 -23.76 16.85 -22.71
C TYR A 61 -22.47 17.17 -23.47
N LEU A 62 -21.83 16.15 -24.04
CA LEU A 62 -20.68 16.34 -24.93
C LEU A 62 -21.04 17.25 -26.11
N LEU A 63 -22.12 16.97 -26.83
CA LEU A 63 -22.56 17.81 -27.96
C LEU A 63 -22.90 19.24 -27.53
N GLY A 64 -23.51 19.41 -26.36
CA GLY A 64 -23.82 20.73 -25.80
C GLY A 64 -22.58 21.57 -25.51
N ALA A 65 -21.56 20.97 -24.90
CA ALA A 65 -20.31 21.66 -24.54
C ALA A 65 -19.40 21.93 -25.76
N PHE A 66 -19.42 21.02 -26.72
CA PHE A 66 -18.55 20.99 -27.90
C PHE A 66 -18.87 22.07 -28.94
N TYR A 67 -20.15 22.36 -29.17
CA TYR A 67 -20.60 23.16 -30.31
C TYR A 67 -21.16 24.53 -29.89
N TYR A 68 -20.48 25.60 -30.26
CA TYR A 68 -20.86 26.98 -29.92
C TYR A 68 -21.77 27.59 -30.98
N HIS A 69 -23.03 27.14 -30.98
CA HIS A 69 -24.12 27.66 -31.83
C HIS A 69 -25.49 27.31 -31.22
N PRO A 70 -26.57 28.10 -31.40
CA PRO A 70 -27.89 27.83 -30.81
C PRO A 70 -28.49 26.45 -31.12
N ILE A 71 -28.08 25.80 -32.21
CA ILE A 71 -28.51 24.43 -32.54
C ILE A 71 -28.04 23.40 -31.49
N ALA A 72 -26.98 23.70 -30.75
CA ALA A 72 -26.51 22.83 -29.67
C ALA A 72 -27.54 22.68 -28.55
N ALA A 73 -28.54 23.56 -28.41
CA ALA A 73 -29.64 23.40 -27.45
C ALA A 73 -30.39 22.07 -27.59
N TYR A 74 -30.45 21.50 -28.80
CA TYR A 74 -31.10 20.20 -29.07
C TYR A 74 -30.38 19.01 -28.41
N HIS A 75 -29.19 19.19 -27.86
CA HIS A 75 -28.56 18.19 -27.00
C HIS A 75 -29.49 17.72 -25.86
N ARG A 76 -30.40 18.60 -25.41
CA ARG A 76 -31.42 18.28 -24.39
C ARG A 76 -32.36 17.17 -24.79
N TRP A 77 -32.57 16.94 -26.09
CA TRP A 77 -33.40 15.83 -26.53
C TRP A 77 -32.74 14.48 -26.23
N LEU A 78 -31.40 14.43 -26.26
CA LEU A 78 -30.65 13.26 -25.80
C LEU A 78 -30.61 13.18 -24.28
N THR A 79 -30.26 14.28 -23.60
CA THR A 79 -30.10 14.24 -22.13
C THR A 79 -31.44 14.02 -21.43
N GLY A 80 -32.49 14.75 -21.81
CA GLY A 80 -33.81 14.60 -21.21
C GLY A 80 -34.58 13.38 -21.71
N GLY A 81 -34.33 12.96 -22.96
CA GLY A 81 -35.03 11.83 -23.58
C GLY A 81 -34.57 10.47 -23.08
N LEU A 82 -33.29 10.31 -22.73
CA LEU A 82 -32.70 8.98 -22.47
C LEU A 82 -32.51 8.65 -20.98
N ILE A 83 -32.50 9.65 -20.11
CA ILE A 83 -32.20 9.47 -18.68
C ILE A 83 -33.19 8.57 -17.94
N LEU A 84 -34.49 8.66 -18.25
CA LEU A 84 -35.50 7.81 -17.63
C LEU A 84 -35.32 6.33 -18.04
N PHE A 85 -35.02 6.08 -19.32
CA PHE A 85 -34.76 4.72 -19.82
C PHE A 85 -33.49 4.12 -19.21
N ALA A 86 -32.44 4.92 -19.04
CA ALA A 86 -31.27 4.52 -18.27
C ALA A 86 -31.62 4.06 -16.85
N ILE A 87 -32.37 4.87 -16.10
CA ILE A 87 -32.76 4.57 -14.72
C ILE A 87 -33.64 3.31 -14.65
N ILE A 88 -34.59 3.16 -15.57
CA ILE A 88 -35.43 1.95 -15.68
C ILE A 88 -34.56 0.70 -15.83
N HIS A 89 -33.59 0.72 -16.75
CA HIS A 89 -32.74 -0.44 -17.01
C HIS A 89 -31.79 -0.76 -15.86
N LEU A 90 -31.26 0.24 -15.15
CA LEU A 90 -30.49 -0.01 -13.92
C LEU A 90 -31.35 -0.57 -12.78
N GLY A 91 -32.60 -0.11 -12.64
CA GLY A 91 -33.57 -0.70 -11.71
C GLY A 91 -33.91 -2.15 -12.04
N GLN A 92 -34.06 -2.47 -13.32
CA GLN A 92 -34.27 -3.85 -13.78
C GLN A 92 -33.07 -4.75 -13.50
N PHE A 93 -31.85 -4.23 -13.62
CA PHE A 93 -30.66 -4.93 -13.18
C PHE A 93 -30.74 -5.24 -11.68
N SER A 94 -30.96 -4.23 -10.84
CA SER A 94 -30.96 -4.39 -9.37
C SER A 94 -32.07 -5.31 -8.87
N PHE A 95 -33.23 -5.33 -9.54
CA PHE A 95 -34.34 -6.24 -9.21
C PHE A 95 -34.10 -7.68 -9.66
N ARG A 96 -33.47 -7.89 -10.83
CA ARG A 96 -33.23 -9.23 -11.40
C ARG A 96 -31.90 -9.85 -10.98
N PHE A 97 -31.01 -9.09 -10.34
CA PHE A 97 -29.74 -9.59 -9.85
C PHE A 97 -29.96 -10.46 -8.60
N PRO A 98 -29.21 -11.56 -8.41
CA PRO A 98 -28.23 -12.16 -9.31
C PRO A 98 -28.83 -13.20 -10.25
N ASP A 99 -29.96 -13.80 -9.85
CA ASP A 99 -30.70 -14.81 -10.57
C ASP A 99 -32.07 -14.18 -10.96
N ASN A 100 -32.57 -14.38 -12.20
CA ASN A 100 -33.73 -13.68 -12.79
C ASN A 100 -35.10 -14.14 -12.21
N GLU A 101 -35.22 -14.09 -10.89
CA GLU A 101 -36.43 -14.41 -10.14
C GLU A 101 -37.48 -13.29 -10.26
N GLY A 102 -38.76 -13.64 -10.15
CA GLY A 102 -39.84 -12.66 -10.26
C GLY A 102 -40.02 -12.06 -11.66
N LYS A 103 -39.58 -12.76 -12.72
CA LYS A 103 -39.62 -12.31 -14.13
C LYS A 103 -40.91 -11.61 -14.53
N LYS A 104 -42.09 -12.19 -14.21
CA LYS A 104 -43.40 -11.61 -14.56
C LYS A 104 -43.59 -10.20 -13.96
N ILE A 105 -43.25 -10.03 -12.68
CA ILE A 105 -43.35 -8.75 -11.97
C ILE A 105 -42.36 -7.75 -12.58
N ALA A 106 -41.12 -8.20 -12.83
CA ALA A 106 -40.08 -7.38 -13.45
C ALA A 106 -40.48 -6.88 -14.85
N ASP A 107 -41.09 -7.74 -15.66
CA ASP A 107 -41.58 -7.41 -17.00
C ASP A 107 -42.75 -6.41 -16.94
N ILE A 108 -43.70 -6.59 -16.02
CA ILE A 108 -44.81 -5.62 -15.81
C ILE A 108 -44.27 -4.24 -15.41
N ILE A 109 -43.35 -4.19 -14.43
CA ILE A 109 -42.71 -2.95 -13.99
C ILE A 109 -42.00 -2.29 -15.18
N LEU A 110 -41.28 -3.06 -15.99
CA LEU A 110 -40.59 -2.56 -17.18
C LEU A 110 -41.57 -1.89 -18.15
N TYR A 111 -42.65 -2.57 -18.56
CA TYR A 111 -43.60 -2.02 -19.53
C TYR A 111 -44.33 -0.77 -19.01
N VAL A 112 -44.78 -0.79 -17.75
CA VAL A 112 -45.47 0.35 -17.13
C VAL A 112 -44.54 1.56 -17.03
N THR A 113 -43.32 1.36 -16.55
CA THR A 113 -42.33 2.46 -16.44
C THR A 113 -41.86 2.97 -17.80
N TYR A 114 -41.74 2.11 -18.82
CA TYR A 114 -41.46 2.55 -20.20
C TYR A 114 -42.58 3.41 -20.79
N ALA A 115 -43.84 3.01 -20.61
CA ALA A 115 -44.99 3.77 -21.12
C ALA A 115 -45.06 5.16 -20.49
N LEU A 116 -44.92 5.24 -19.16
CA LEU A 116 -44.89 6.50 -18.42
C LEU A 116 -43.69 7.37 -18.83
N ALA A 117 -42.49 6.80 -18.95
CA ALA A 117 -41.31 7.53 -19.40
C ALA A 117 -41.49 8.09 -20.81
N THR A 118 -42.09 7.32 -21.73
CA THR A 118 -42.35 7.76 -23.11
C THR A 118 -43.29 8.96 -23.15
N ILE A 119 -44.37 8.96 -22.34
CA ILE A 119 -45.29 10.10 -22.22
C ILE A 119 -44.56 11.36 -21.73
N VAL A 120 -43.74 11.23 -20.68
CA VAL A 120 -42.96 12.35 -20.13
C VAL A 120 -41.96 12.88 -21.16
N VAL A 121 -41.28 12.01 -21.90
CA VAL A 121 -40.30 12.41 -22.93
C VAL A 121 -40.95 13.12 -24.11
N ILE A 122 -42.07 12.63 -24.63
CA ILE A 122 -42.82 13.29 -25.72
C ILE A 122 -43.26 14.68 -25.28
N TRP A 123 -43.81 14.80 -24.07
CA TRP A 123 -44.19 16.08 -23.51
C TRP A 123 -42.99 17.02 -23.34
N PHE A 124 -41.85 16.52 -22.85
CA PHE A 124 -40.63 17.30 -22.69
C PHE A 124 -40.06 17.80 -24.04
N PHE A 125 -40.08 16.97 -25.09
CA PHE A 125 -39.66 17.38 -26.44
C PHE A 125 -40.55 18.47 -27.01
N TYR A 126 -41.87 18.35 -26.83
CA TYR A 126 -42.81 19.38 -27.26
C TYR A 126 -42.53 20.72 -26.55
N GLN A 127 -42.40 20.71 -25.23
CA GLN A 127 -42.16 21.94 -24.45
C GLN A 127 -40.81 22.58 -24.78
N THR A 128 -39.74 21.79 -24.92
CA THR A 128 -38.42 22.32 -25.28
C THR A 128 -38.35 22.81 -26.72
N GLY A 129 -39.04 22.15 -27.66
CA GLY A 129 -39.05 22.53 -29.07
C GLY A 129 -39.68 23.90 -29.38
N ILE A 130 -40.60 24.35 -28.53
CA ILE A 130 -41.26 25.67 -28.66
C ILE A 130 -40.61 26.76 -27.78
N SER A 131 -39.60 26.41 -26.98
CA SER A 131 -38.95 27.35 -26.07
C SER A 131 -37.82 28.13 -26.73
N GLU A 132 -37.57 29.34 -26.27
CA GLU A 132 -36.42 30.15 -26.70
C GLU A 132 -35.09 29.48 -26.33
N LYS A 133 -34.02 29.82 -27.04
CA LYS A 133 -32.67 29.30 -26.77
C LYS A 133 -31.90 30.31 -25.95
N LYS A 134 -31.20 29.85 -24.92
CA LYS A 134 -30.40 30.67 -24.02
C LYS A 134 -28.99 30.10 -23.93
N TYR A 135 -28.00 30.98 -23.84
CA TYR A 135 -26.63 30.59 -23.59
C TYR A 135 -26.29 30.65 -22.09
N HIS A 136 -25.68 29.59 -21.56
CA HIS A 136 -25.21 29.53 -20.18
C HIS A 136 -23.70 29.69 -20.12
N PHE A 137 -23.24 30.84 -19.62
CA PHE A 137 -21.81 31.15 -19.50
C PHE A 137 -21.06 30.25 -18.51
N THR A 138 -21.68 29.86 -17.39
CA THR A 138 -21.01 29.02 -16.38
C THR A 138 -20.75 27.60 -16.85
N ALA A 139 -21.51 27.09 -17.81
CA ALA A 139 -21.33 25.75 -18.37
C ALA A 139 -21.03 25.76 -19.87
N HIS A 140 -20.77 26.93 -20.43
CA HIS A 140 -20.31 27.16 -21.79
C HIS A 140 -21.14 26.50 -22.93
N HIS A 141 -22.44 26.29 -22.74
CA HIS A 141 -23.33 25.64 -23.73
C HIS A 141 -24.66 26.39 -23.95
N TRP A 142 -25.32 26.06 -25.06
CA TRP A 142 -26.68 26.49 -25.37
C TRP A 142 -27.71 25.52 -24.80
N ASP A 143 -28.79 26.04 -24.22
CA ASP A 143 -29.91 25.27 -23.66
C ASP A 143 -31.24 25.93 -24.07
N PHE A 144 -32.35 25.24 -23.84
CA PHE A 144 -33.70 25.80 -23.98
C PHE A 144 -34.10 26.52 -22.70
N ASN A 145 -34.75 27.68 -22.85
CA ASN A 145 -35.41 28.41 -21.77
C ASN A 145 -36.73 27.71 -21.38
N ALA A 146 -36.63 26.45 -20.93
CA ALA A 146 -37.75 25.55 -20.65
C ALA A 146 -37.68 25.03 -19.20
N GLU A 147 -37.56 25.95 -18.24
CA GLU A 147 -37.22 25.60 -16.85
C GLU A 147 -38.33 24.81 -16.16
N ARG A 148 -39.60 25.16 -16.42
CA ARG A 148 -40.76 24.40 -15.91
C ARG A 148 -40.75 22.96 -16.42
N ALA A 149 -40.45 22.75 -17.70
CA ALA A 149 -40.35 21.42 -18.30
C ALA A 149 -39.19 20.62 -17.67
N SER A 150 -38.06 21.28 -17.47
CA SER A 150 -36.88 20.68 -16.85
C SER A 150 -37.10 20.32 -15.38
N ARG A 151 -37.81 21.15 -14.61
CA ARG A 151 -38.16 20.88 -13.21
C ARG A 151 -39.07 19.67 -13.09
N ILE A 152 -40.12 19.59 -13.90
CA ILE A 152 -41.03 18.43 -13.94
C ILE A 152 -40.26 17.16 -14.30
N LEU A 153 -39.40 17.22 -15.32
CA LEU A 153 -38.54 16.09 -15.68
C LEU A 153 -37.63 15.67 -14.51
N SER A 154 -37.05 16.61 -13.76
CA SER A 154 -36.20 16.31 -12.60
C SER A 154 -36.96 15.64 -11.45
N LEU A 155 -38.23 16.04 -11.22
CA LEU A 155 -39.12 15.37 -10.28
C LEU A 155 -39.46 13.95 -10.74
N CYS A 156 -39.70 13.74 -12.04
CA CYS A 156 -39.87 12.41 -12.61
C CYS A 156 -38.59 11.57 -12.42
N ILE A 157 -37.40 12.12 -12.69
CA ILE A 157 -36.12 11.46 -12.45
C ILE A 157 -35.97 11.06 -10.97
N LEU A 158 -36.35 11.94 -10.04
CA LEU A 158 -36.31 11.65 -8.61
C LEU A 158 -37.25 10.50 -8.24
N ALA A 159 -38.51 10.56 -8.70
CA ALA A 159 -39.51 9.53 -8.45
C ALA A 159 -39.06 8.16 -9.00
N TYR A 160 -38.52 8.13 -10.21
CA TYR A 160 -37.94 6.93 -10.81
C TYR A 160 -36.74 6.44 -10.00
N SER A 161 -35.83 7.33 -9.60
CA SER A 161 -34.66 6.98 -8.80
C SER A 161 -35.03 6.35 -7.45
N VAL A 162 -36.05 6.88 -6.76
CA VAL A 162 -36.58 6.29 -5.52
C VAL A 162 -37.16 4.90 -5.80
N LEU A 163 -37.96 4.75 -6.85
CA LEU A 163 -38.51 3.45 -7.24
C LEU A 163 -37.39 2.44 -7.54
N THR A 164 -36.44 2.79 -8.41
CA THR A 164 -35.46 1.86 -8.97
C THR A 164 -34.25 1.59 -8.08
N PHE A 165 -33.83 2.56 -7.26
CA PHE A 165 -32.63 2.45 -6.41
C PHE A 165 -32.94 2.26 -4.93
N ILE A 166 -34.19 2.49 -4.49
CA ILE A 166 -34.59 2.26 -3.09
C ILE A 166 -35.64 1.15 -3.00
N ILE A 167 -36.80 1.31 -3.63
CA ILE A 167 -37.93 0.39 -3.45
C ILE A 167 -37.63 -0.99 -4.04
N LEU A 168 -37.32 -1.08 -5.35
CA LEU A 168 -37.07 -2.36 -6.02
C LEU A 168 -35.88 -3.13 -5.40
N PRO A 169 -34.73 -2.51 -5.12
CA PRO A 169 -33.62 -3.23 -4.50
C PRO A 169 -33.91 -3.64 -3.06
N SER A 170 -34.68 -2.86 -2.28
CA SER A 170 -35.08 -3.26 -0.92
C SER A 170 -35.95 -4.52 -0.92
N ILE A 171 -36.92 -4.59 -1.83
CA ILE A 171 -37.74 -5.80 -2.05
C ILE A 171 -36.83 -6.98 -2.41
N ARG A 172 -35.87 -6.76 -3.32
CA ARG A 172 -34.94 -7.81 -3.76
C ARG A 172 -34.04 -8.29 -2.62
N LEU A 173 -33.43 -7.37 -1.87
CA LEU A 173 -32.54 -7.65 -0.74
C LEU A 173 -33.23 -8.48 0.36
N TYR A 174 -34.52 -8.21 0.61
CA TYR A 174 -35.32 -8.99 1.56
C TYR A 174 -35.46 -10.47 1.12
N SER A 175 -35.72 -10.70 -0.18
CA SER A 175 -35.92 -12.04 -0.76
C SER A 175 -34.63 -12.87 -0.95
N MET A 176 -33.45 -12.26 -0.85
CA MET A 176 -32.19 -12.83 -1.33
C MET A 176 -31.38 -13.56 -0.24
N PRO A 177 -30.59 -14.62 -0.54
CA PRO A 177 -29.73 -15.31 0.44
C PRO A 177 -28.56 -14.44 0.97
N ARG A 178 -28.18 -14.58 2.25
CA ARG A 178 -27.21 -13.70 2.96
C ARG A 178 -25.87 -13.52 2.23
N GLY A 179 -25.29 -14.58 1.65
CA GLY A 179 -23.95 -14.54 1.04
C GLY A 179 -23.80 -13.60 -0.16
N LYS A 180 -24.88 -13.24 -0.86
CA LYS A 180 -24.82 -12.34 -2.04
C LYS A 180 -25.39 -10.94 -1.78
N ARG A 181 -26.00 -10.69 -0.61
CA ARG A 181 -26.65 -9.40 -0.29
C ARG A 181 -25.68 -8.24 -0.32
N ARG A 182 -24.45 -8.46 0.17
CA ARG A 182 -23.41 -7.43 0.26
C ARG A 182 -23.05 -6.84 -1.12
N ALA A 183 -22.96 -7.69 -2.14
CA ALA A 183 -22.63 -7.26 -3.51
C ALA A 183 -23.71 -6.34 -4.08
N LEU A 184 -24.98 -6.76 -4.01
CA LEU A 184 -26.11 -5.95 -4.49
C LEU A 184 -26.23 -4.65 -3.70
N LEU A 185 -26.05 -4.69 -2.38
CA LEU A 185 -26.13 -3.51 -1.52
C LEU A 185 -25.05 -2.47 -1.88
N LEU A 186 -23.80 -2.89 -2.08
CA LEU A 186 -22.72 -1.98 -2.49
C LEU A 186 -22.96 -1.37 -3.89
N MET A 187 -23.44 -2.16 -4.86
CA MET A 187 -23.79 -1.64 -6.19
C MET A 187 -24.96 -0.64 -6.14
N VAL A 188 -25.98 -0.92 -5.32
CA VAL A 188 -27.13 -0.03 -5.15
C VAL A 188 -26.70 1.28 -4.48
N ILE A 189 -25.81 1.25 -3.49
CA ILE A 189 -25.24 2.47 -2.89
C ILE A 189 -24.51 3.29 -3.95
N ALA A 190 -23.66 2.65 -4.78
CA ALA A 190 -22.95 3.34 -5.85
C ALA A 190 -23.94 3.99 -6.86
N GLN A 191 -24.99 3.26 -7.26
CA GLN A 191 -26.05 3.79 -8.13
C GLN A 191 -26.81 4.95 -7.47
N LEU A 192 -27.10 4.86 -6.17
CA LEU A 192 -27.86 5.86 -5.43
C LEU A 192 -27.07 7.17 -5.30
N VAL A 193 -25.76 7.10 -5.05
CA VAL A 193 -24.87 8.26 -5.06
C VAL A 193 -24.83 8.92 -6.44
N ALA A 194 -24.68 8.12 -7.51
CA ALA A 194 -24.68 8.64 -8.88
C ALA A 194 -26.04 9.15 -9.36
N ALA A 195 -27.15 8.73 -8.77
CA ALA A 195 -28.48 9.19 -9.14
C ALA A 195 -28.93 10.41 -8.34
N ILE A 196 -28.86 10.35 -7.01
CA ILE A 196 -29.46 11.37 -6.14
C ILE A 196 -28.66 12.66 -6.14
N VAL A 197 -27.34 12.61 -5.98
CA VAL A 197 -26.53 13.83 -5.86
C VAL A 197 -26.52 14.64 -7.17
N PRO A 198 -26.28 14.03 -8.36
CA PRO A 198 -26.43 14.74 -9.62
C PRO A 198 -27.85 15.25 -9.89
N ASN A 199 -28.90 14.51 -9.49
CA ASN A 199 -30.27 14.99 -9.65
C ASN A 199 -30.57 16.19 -8.75
N LEU A 200 -30.16 16.15 -7.47
CA LEU A 200 -30.36 17.26 -6.54
C LEU A 200 -29.60 18.52 -7.01
N THR A 201 -28.34 18.36 -7.41
CA THR A 201 -27.54 19.46 -7.98
C THR A 201 -28.10 19.96 -9.30
N ASN A 202 -28.70 19.10 -10.14
CA ASN A 202 -29.45 19.51 -11.32
C ASN A 202 -30.67 20.35 -10.94
N VAL A 203 -31.52 19.90 -10.01
CA VAL A 203 -32.68 20.67 -9.55
C VAL A 203 -32.26 22.02 -9.02
N MET A 204 -31.26 22.06 -8.13
CA MET A 204 -30.74 23.30 -7.56
C MET A 204 -30.16 24.22 -8.63
N SER A 205 -29.45 23.66 -9.60
CA SER A 205 -28.93 24.42 -10.72
C SER A 205 -30.04 24.96 -11.61
N ARG A 206 -31.10 24.18 -11.83
CA ARG A 206 -32.27 24.55 -12.64
C ARG A 206 -33.12 25.62 -11.96
N ASP A 207 -33.25 25.53 -10.65
CA ASP A 207 -33.87 26.58 -9.86
C ASP A 207 -32.96 27.82 -9.69
N GLY A 208 -31.82 27.90 -10.39
CA GLY A 208 -30.89 29.03 -10.33
C GLY A 208 -30.14 29.17 -9.01
N ALA A 209 -30.31 28.22 -8.08
CA ALA A 209 -29.68 28.20 -6.75
C ALA A 209 -28.19 27.79 -6.78
N MET A 210 -27.76 27.15 -7.88
CA MET A 210 -26.41 26.62 -8.06
C MET A 210 -25.92 26.85 -9.48
N GLU A 211 -24.62 27.04 -9.68
CA GLU A 211 -24.07 27.19 -11.02
C GLU A 211 -24.19 25.89 -11.84
N ARG A 212 -24.34 26.05 -13.16
CA ARG A 212 -24.39 24.92 -14.11
C ARG A 212 -23.07 24.16 -14.16
N SER A 213 -21.96 24.88 -14.00
CA SER A 213 -20.60 24.35 -13.86
C SER A 213 -20.53 23.26 -12.78
N THR A 214 -21.02 23.57 -11.58
CA THR A 214 -20.91 22.69 -10.43
C THR A 214 -21.75 21.42 -10.61
N TYR A 215 -22.95 21.53 -11.19
CA TYR A 215 -23.75 20.37 -11.57
C TYR A 215 -23.00 19.45 -12.53
N LEU A 216 -22.47 19.98 -13.64
CA LEU A 216 -21.75 19.18 -14.63
C LEU A 216 -20.50 18.52 -14.04
N THR A 217 -19.74 19.23 -13.21
CA THR A 217 -18.58 18.68 -12.52
C THR A 217 -18.97 17.54 -11.58
N SER A 218 -20.02 17.72 -10.76
CA SER A 218 -20.52 16.66 -9.87
C SER A 218 -21.02 15.44 -10.67
N LEU A 219 -21.71 15.67 -11.78
CA LEU A 219 -22.21 14.60 -12.65
C LEU A 219 -21.06 13.79 -13.27
N VAL A 220 -20.04 14.46 -13.83
CA VAL A 220 -18.87 13.79 -14.42
C VAL A 220 -18.11 12.96 -13.38
N LEU A 221 -17.81 13.56 -12.22
CA LEU A 221 -17.05 12.89 -11.17
C LEU A 221 -17.79 11.68 -10.60
N LEU A 222 -19.06 11.86 -10.20
CA LEU A 222 -19.83 10.81 -9.53
C LEU A 222 -20.18 9.66 -10.45
N PHE A 223 -20.45 9.93 -11.74
CA PHE A 223 -20.70 8.85 -12.71
C PHE A 223 -19.44 8.00 -12.91
N THR A 224 -18.28 8.64 -13.06
CA THR A 224 -17.01 7.93 -13.25
C THR A 224 -16.72 7.00 -12.07
N ILE A 225 -16.82 7.51 -10.84
CA ILE A 225 -16.58 6.74 -9.61
C ILE A 225 -17.63 5.63 -9.42
N ALA A 226 -18.91 5.92 -9.60
CA ALA A 226 -19.95 4.93 -9.37
C ALA A 226 -19.88 3.77 -10.36
N PHE A 227 -19.68 4.04 -11.65
CA PHE A 227 -19.58 2.98 -12.66
C PHE A 227 -18.27 2.20 -12.57
N PHE A 228 -17.20 2.82 -12.05
CA PHE A 228 -16.00 2.09 -11.63
C PHE A 228 -16.32 1.07 -10.54
N LEU A 229 -16.94 1.52 -9.45
CA LEU A 229 -17.29 0.65 -8.31
C LEU A 229 -18.26 -0.46 -8.72
N ILE A 230 -19.30 -0.14 -9.50
CA ILE A 230 -20.26 -1.14 -10.02
C ILE A 230 -19.50 -2.21 -10.83
N THR A 231 -18.58 -1.82 -11.69
CA THR A 231 -17.80 -2.74 -12.52
C THR A 231 -16.88 -3.62 -11.67
N LEU A 232 -16.17 -3.04 -10.70
CA LEU A 232 -15.27 -3.77 -9.80
C LEU A 232 -16.03 -4.80 -8.95
N ILE A 233 -17.16 -4.39 -8.35
CA ILE A 233 -18.01 -5.29 -7.58
C ILE A 233 -18.58 -6.37 -8.50
N PHE A 234 -19.01 -6.03 -9.71
CA PHE A 234 -19.58 -6.98 -10.67
C PHE A 234 -18.57 -8.04 -11.08
N ILE A 235 -17.36 -7.63 -11.45
CA ILE A 235 -16.28 -8.53 -11.87
C ILE A 235 -15.89 -9.54 -10.77
N ASN A 236 -16.02 -9.14 -9.51
CA ASN A 236 -15.64 -9.95 -8.35
C ASN A 236 -16.79 -10.82 -7.80
N THR A 237 -18.04 -10.51 -8.14
CA THR A 237 -19.21 -11.17 -7.54
C THR A 237 -20.13 -11.86 -8.54
N SER A 238 -20.01 -11.53 -9.83
CA SER A 238 -20.80 -12.16 -10.89
C SER A 238 -20.36 -13.61 -11.13
N LYS A 239 -21.34 -14.48 -11.41
CA LYS A 239 -21.12 -15.86 -11.83
C LYS A 239 -20.67 -15.97 -13.28
N GLU A 240 -20.75 -14.88 -14.05
CA GLU A 240 -20.46 -14.87 -15.48
C GLU A 240 -18.95 -14.95 -15.71
N ARG A 241 -18.53 -15.87 -16.60
CA ARG A 241 -17.12 -16.08 -16.90
C ARG A 241 -16.58 -14.88 -17.66
N THR A 242 -15.79 -14.07 -16.98
CA THR A 242 -14.98 -13.00 -17.56
C THR A 242 -13.57 -13.50 -17.77
N THR A 243 -12.91 -13.10 -18.87
CA THR A 243 -11.49 -13.42 -19.06
C THR A 243 -10.66 -12.58 -18.09
N PHE A 244 -9.55 -13.15 -17.60
CA PHE A 244 -8.60 -12.44 -16.75
C PHE A 244 -8.13 -11.12 -17.38
N MET A 245 -7.88 -11.15 -18.70
CA MET A 245 -7.47 -9.98 -19.49
C MET A 245 -8.47 -8.82 -19.40
N ILE A 246 -9.77 -9.09 -19.52
CA ILE A 246 -10.78 -8.02 -19.45
C ILE A 246 -10.83 -7.39 -18.06
N LYS A 247 -10.55 -8.15 -16.99
CA LYS A 247 -10.50 -7.60 -15.62
C LYS A 247 -9.37 -6.60 -15.45
N ILE A 248 -8.14 -6.97 -15.85
CA ILE A 248 -6.96 -6.09 -15.74
C ILE A 248 -7.11 -4.86 -16.62
N VAL A 249 -7.46 -5.06 -17.90
CA VAL A 249 -7.63 -3.97 -18.86
C VAL A 249 -8.74 -3.02 -18.39
N GLY A 250 -9.88 -3.58 -17.96
CA GLY A 250 -11.01 -2.80 -17.47
C GLY A 250 -10.65 -1.94 -16.26
N ILE A 251 -10.02 -2.51 -15.22
CA ILE A 251 -9.64 -1.77 -14.01
C ILE A 251 -8.59 -0.68 -14.33
N SER A 252 -7.56 -1.03 -15.11
CA SER A 252 -6.50 -0.09 -15.51
C SER A 252 -7.07 1.07 -16.33
N PHE A 253 -8.00 0.76 -17.24
CA PHE A 253 -8.66 1.75 -18.09
C PHE A 253 -9.42 2.81 -17.29
N VAL A 254 -10.29 2.38 -16.35
CA VAL A 254 -11.06 3.34 -15.56
C VAL A 254 -10.17 4.20 -14.67
N THR A 255 -9.12 3.60 -14.11
CA THR A 255 -8.15 4.31 -13.26
C THR A 255 -7.44 5.42 -14.03
N ILE A 256 -6.96 5.13 -15.24
CA ILE A 256 -6.28 6.13 -16.08
C ILE A 256 -7.24 7.25 -16.49
N LEU A 257 -8.48 6.93 -16.83
CA LEU A 257 -9.48 7.95 -17.17
C LEU A 257 -9.79 8.88 -15.99
N ILE A 258 -9.84 8.38 -14.75
CA ILE A 258 -10.01 9.22 -13.55
C ILE A 258 -8.83 10.17 -13.37
N ILE A 259 -7.60 9.67 -13.53
CA ILE A 259 -6.38 10.48 -13.42
C ILE A 259 -6.39 11.58 -14.49
N MET A 260 -6.74 11.24 -15.72
CA MET A 260 -6.85 12.21 -16.81
C MET A 260 -7.92 13.28 -16.53
N GLN A 261 -9.06 12.89 -15.96
CA GLN A 261 -10.12 13.83 -15.56
C GLN A 261 -9.62 14.84 -14.52
N ALA A 262 -8.91 14.37 -13.49
CA ALA A 262 -8.35 15.22 -12.44
C ALA A 262 -7.29 16.17 -13.01
N PHE A 263 -6.42 15.66 -13.89
CA PHE A 263 -5.39 16.47 -14.54
C PHE A 263 -5.99 17.57 -15.43
N SER A 264 -6.98 17.23 -16.27
CA SER A 264 -7.68 18.21 -17.12
C SER A 264 -8.35 19.33 -16.31
N PHE A 265 -8.95 19.00 -15.15
CA PHE A 265 -9.53 20.02 -14.26
C PHE A 265 -8.50 21.05 -13.78
N LEU A 266 -7.32 20.57 -13.35
CA LEU A 266 -6.24 21.45 -12.87
C LEU A 266 -5.67 22.32 -14.00
N VAL A 267 -5.43 21.71 -15.17
CA VAL A 267 -4.88 22.40 -16.35
C VAL A 267 -5.82 23.50 -16.82
N ASP A 268 -7.12 23.20 -16.96
CA ASP A 268 -8.07 24.19 -17.44
C ASP A 268 -8.28 25.33 -16.43
N GLN A 269 -8.25 25.06 -15.12
CA GLN A 269 -8.32 26.12 -14.10
C GLN A 269 -7.12 27.08 -14.18
N GLU A 270 -5.92 26.54 -14.41
CA GLU A 270 -4.72 27.36 -14.64
C GLU A 270 -4.84 28.18 -15.93
N LYS A 271 -5.38 27.59 -17.01
CA LYS A 271 -5.59 28.27 -18.29
C LYS A 271 -6.62 29.39 -18.21
N GLU A 272 -7.73 29.21 -17.49
CA GLU A 272 -8.70 30.28 -17.26
C GLU A 272 -8.05 31.46 -16.53
N THR A 273 -7.30 31.18 -15.47
CA THR A 273 -6.57 32.20 -14.69
C THR A 273 -5.54 32.94 -15.54
N ALA A 274 -4.81 32.21 -16.40
CA ALA A 274 -3.83 32.80 -17.31
C ALA A 274 -4.49 33.74 -18.35
N PHE A 275 -5.65 33.35 -18.90
CA PHE A 275 -6.41 34.20 -19.81
C PHE A 275 -6.88 35.48 -19.12
N ASP A 276 -7.43 35.34 -17.91
CA ASP A 276 -7.91 36.48 -17.13
C ASP A 276 -6.77 37.47 -16.84
N ASN A 277 -5.63 36.98 -16.35
CA ASN A 277 -4.46 37.81 -16.10
C ASN A 277 -3.95 38.52 -17.35
N TYR A 278 -3.87 37.82 -18.49
CA TYR A 278 -3.42 38.41 -19.75
C TYR A 278 -4.37 39.51 -20.24
N SER A 279 -5.68 39.26 -20.16
CA SER A 279 -6.72 40.22 -20.57
C SER A 279 -6.75 41.44 -19.64
N ILE A 280 -6.62 41.23 -18.33
CA ILE A 280 -6.51 42.32 -17.35
C ILE A 280 -5.30 43.21 -17.64
N GLN A 281 -4.13 42.64 -17.91
CA GLN A 281 -2.92 43.41 -18.22
C GLN A 281 -3.08 44.25 -19.50
N LYS A 282 -3.72 43.70 -20.54
CA LYS A 282 -4.07 44.47 -21.74
C LYS A 282 -5.04 45.61 -21.44
N SER A 283 -6.09 45.32 -20.68
CA SER A 283 -7.09 46.32 -20.27
C SER A 283 -6.41 47.48 -19.54
N LEU A 284 -5.59 47.20 -18.54
CA LEU A 284 -4.89 48.23 -17.76
C LEU A 284 -3.99 49.10 -18.63
N ARG A 285 -3.18 48.50 -19.53
CA ARG A 285 -2.32 49.25 -20.47
C ARG A 285 -3.12 50.18 -21.39
N ALA A 286 -4.24 49.69 -21.94
CA ALA A 286 -5.11 50.49 -22.78
C ALA A 286 -5.75 51.67 -22.01
N LEU A 287 -6.08 51.45 -20.74
CA LEU A 287 -6.67 52.45 -19.85
C LEU A 287 -5.66 53.49 -19.33
N GLU A 288 -4.37 53.16 -19.29
CA GLU A 288 -3.27 54.07 -18.94
C GLU A 288 -2.82 54.97 -20.10
N GLY A 289 -3.34 54.74 -21.31
CA GLY A 289 -2.97 55.49 -22.52
C GLY A 289 -1.86 54.83 -23.35
N GLY A 290 -1.52 53.58 -23.07
CA GLY A 290 -0.64 52.76 -23.90
C GLY A 290 -1.31 52.29 -25.20
N GLU A 291 -0.59 51.51 -26.00
CA GLU A 291 -1.09 50.94 -27.25
C GLU A 291 -2.31 50.04 -26.99
N LYS A 292 -3.43 50.33 -27.67
CA LYS A 292 -4.66 49.52 -27.58
C LYS A 292 -4.49 48.26 -28.40
N SER A 293 -4.61 47.11 -27.73
CA SER A 293 -4.60 45.82 -28.41
C SER A 293 -5.85 45.68 -29.32
N PRO A 294 -5.71 45.14 -30.54
CA PRO A 294 -6.79 45.11 -31.54
C PRO A 294 -7.97 44.19 -31.18
N ASP A 295 -7.81 43.32 -30.19
CA ASP A 295 -8.84 42.44 -29.63
C ASP A 295 -9.76 43.14 -28.61
N ILE A 296 -9.47 44.39 -28.23
CA ILE A 296 -10.36 45.20 -27.41
C ILE A 296 -11.51 45.72 -28.27
N LEU A 297 -12.73 45.29 -27.98
CA LEU A 297 -13.92 45.63 -28.75
C LEU A 297 -14.61 46.89 -28.25
N PHE A 298 -14.70 47.07 -26.94
CA PHE A 298 -15.32 48.26 -26.35
C PHE A 298 -14.64 48.69 -25.05
N ILE A 299 -14.74 49.99 -24.77
CA ILE A 299 -14.31 50.64 -23.54
C ILE A 299 -15.43 51.57 -23.10
N LEU A 300 -16.02 51.26 -21.95
CA LEU A 300 -17.08 52.05 -21.32
C LEU A 300 -16.53 52.68 -20.04
N GLU A 301 -16.85 53.94 -19.82
CA GLU A 301 -16.45 54.69 -18.63
C GLU A 301 -17.70 55.18 -17.91
N TYR A 302 -17.77 54.96 -16.60
CA TYR A 302 -18.87 55.48 -15.79
C TYR A 302 -18.48 56.82 -15.21
N ASP A 303 -19.31 57.83 -15.46
CA ASP A 303 -19.20 59.15 -14.85
C ASP A 303 -20.23 59.28 -13.72
N ARG A 304 -19.73 59.32 -12.48
CA ARG A 304 -20.54 59.47 -11.27
C ARG A 304 -21.23 60.82 -11.17
N ALA A 305 -20.68 61.90 -11.76
CA ALA A 305 -21.26 63.23 -11.67
C ALA A 305 -22.53 63.38 -12.53
N THR A 306 -22.54 62.73 -13.69
CA THR A 306 -23.68 62.75 -14.62
C THR A 306 -24.55 61.49 -14.54
N GLU A 307 -24.16 60.52 -13.70
CA GLU A 307 -24.73 59.18 -13.62
C GLU A 307 -24.92 58.55 -15.00
N SER A 308 -23.92 58.68 -15.88
CA SER A 308 -24.01 58.26 -17.28
C SER A 308 -22.80 57.44 -17.72
N ILE A 309 -22.98 56.63 -18.78
CA ILE A 309 -21.89 55.89 -19.41
C ILE A 309 -21.35 56.67 -20.59
N LYS A 310 -20.05 56.99 -20.54
CA LYS A 310 -19.29 57.51 -21.66
C LYS A 310 -18.73 56.36 -22.50
N LYS A 311 -19.03 56.39 -23.79
CA LYS A 311 -18.64 55.37 -24.78
C LYS A 311 -17.28 55.70 -25.42
N SER A 312 -16.19 55.48 -24.69
CA SER A 312 -14.82 55.78 -25.15
C SER A 312 -14.38 54.95 -26.37
N LEU A 313 -14.87 53.72 -26.47
CA LEU A 313 -14.80 52.87 -27.67
C LEU A 313 -16.06 52.00 -27.68
N TYR A 314 -16.97 52.20 -28.61
CA TYR A 314 -18.21 51.41 -28.68
C TYR A 314 -18.74 51.36 -30.12
N PRO A 315 -18.40 50.31 -30.87
CA PRO A 315 -18.89 50.09 -32.23
C PRO A 315 -20.42 49.92 -32.31
N ASP A 316 -21.04 50.32 -33.42
CA ASP A 316 -22.50 50.26 -33.62
C ASP A 316 -23.08 48.83 -33.68
N ASN A 317 -22.23 47.84 -33.97
CA ASN A 317 -22.64 46.43 -34.03
C ASN A 317 -22.70 45.75 -32.65
N ILE A 318 -22.30 46.46 -31.58
CA ILE A 318 -22.40 45.99 -30.20
C ILE A 318 -23.62 46.63 -29.55
N ASN A 319 -24.49 45.82 -28.94
CA ASN A 319 -25.74 46.28 -28.37
C ASN A 319 -25.98 45.65 -26.99
N LEU A 320 -25.30 46.21 -26.00
CA LEU A 320 -25.34 45.80 -24.61
C LEU A 320 -26.48 46.47 -23.84
N ASP A 321 -26.93 45.82 -22.77
CA ASP A 321 -27.82 46.44 -21.80
C ASP A 321 -27.05 47.43 -20.90
N LEU A 322 -26.90 48.67 -21.39
CA LEU A 322 -26.12 49.71 -20.74
C LEU A 322 -26.63 50.09 -19.35
N GLN A 323 -27.92 49.90 -19.05
CA GLN A 323 -28.46 50.18 -17.72
C GLN A 323 -27.95 49.18 -16.68
N LEU A 324 -27.84 47.90 -17.03
CA LEU A 324 -27.26 46.89 -16.14
C LEU A 324 -25.73 47.03 -16.05
N VAL A 325 -25.06 47.40 -17.15
CA VAL A 325 -23.62 47.72 -17.14
C VAL A 325 -23.32 48.87 -16.19
N GLN A 326 -24.16 49.92 -16.20
CA GLN A 326 -24.03 51.07 -15.32
C GLN A 326 -24.12 50.67 -13.84
N ALA A 327 -25.12 49.86 -13.49
CA ALA A 327 -25.28 49.37 -12.12
C ALA A 327 -24.10 48.50 -11.67
N ASP A 328 -23.53 47.66 -12.55
CA ASP A 328 -22.32 46.91 -12.21
C ASP A 328 -21.11 47.83 -11.97
N LEU A 329 -20.86 48.78 -12.88
CA LEU A 329 -19.76 49.73 -12.76
C LEU A 329 -19.85 50.53 -11.45
N TYR A 330 -21.05 51.02 -11.12
CA TYR A 330 -21.32 51.71 -9.87
C TYR A 330 -21.03 50.81 -8.65
N ASN A 331 -21.52 49.57 -8.65
CA ASN A 331 -21.32 48.63 -7.54
C ASN A 331 -19.84 48.28 -7.37
N THR A 332 -19.11 48.02 -8.45
CA THR A 332 -17.67 47.69 -8.41
C THR A 332 -16.84 48.90 -7.96
N GLU A 333 -17.17 50.11 -8.41
CA GLU A 333 -16.53 51.34 -7.94
C GLU A 333 -16.73 51.51 -6.43
N LEU A 334 -17.96 51.39 -5.95
CA LEU A 334 -18.29 51.50 -4.53
C LEU A 334 -17.58 50.42 -3.71
N TYR A 335 -17.48 49.18 -4.22
CA TYR A 335 -16.76 48.10 -3.56
C TYR A 335 -15.28 48.46 -3.40
N ALA A 336 -14.62 48.91 -4.48
CA ALA A 336 -13.22 49.28 -4.45
C ALA A 336 -12.95 50.43 -3.45
N GLU A 337 -13.85 51.43 -3.40
CA GLU A 337 -13.75 52.51 -2.42
C GLU A 337 -13.92 52.03 -0.97
N ILE A 338 -14.83 51.09 -0.71
CA ILE A 338 -15.00 50.49 0.63
C ILE A 338 -13.78 49.64 1.01
N ALA A 339 -13.23 48.88 0.07
CA ALA A 339 -12.04 48.06 0.29
C ALA A 339 -10.82 48.92 0.69
N LEU A 340 -10.70 50.14 0.14
CA LEU A 340 -9.65 51.11 0.45
C LEU A 340 -9.83 51.84 1.80
N LEU A 341 -10.96 51.70 2.49
CA LEU A 341 -11.16 52.32 3.80
C LEU A 341 -10.17 51.76 4.84
N PRO A 342 -9.59 52.60 5.71
CA PRO A 342 -8.72 52.14 6.77
C PRO A 342 -9.49 51.28 7.78
N SER A 343 -8.80 50.31 8.38
CA SER A 343 -9.40 49.46 9.41
C SER A 343 -9.77 50.26 10.67
N ASN A 344 -8.99 51.28 11.04
CA ASN A 344 -9.30 52.10 12.20
C ASN A 344 -10.51 53.01 11.94
N GLY A 345 -11.53 52.91 12.81
CA GLY A 345 -12.76 53.68 12.63
C GLY A 345 -13.61 53.21 11.44
N PHE A 346 -13.40 51.98 10.97
CA PHE A 346 -14.05 51.43 9.78
C PHE A 346 -15.58 51.56 9.82
N ARG A 347 -16.22 51.31 10.97
CA ARG A 347 -17.69 51.43 11.15
C ARG A 347 -18.20 52.80 10.69
N LYS A 348 -17.65 53.88 11.26
CA LYS A 348 -18.08 55.25 10.96
C LYS A 348 -17.87 55.58 9.49
N LEU A 349 -16.69 55.24 8.96
CA LEU A 349 -16.33 55.51 7.57
C LEU A 349 -17.20 54.72 6.58
N LEU A 350 -17.50 53.46 6.90
CA LEU A 350 -18.40 52.60 6.12
C LEU A 350 -19.83 53.18 6.12
N THR A 351 -20.38 53.51 7.29
CA THR A 351 -21.72 54.09 7.41
C THR A 351 -21.83 55.41 6.65
N GLU A 352 -20.83 56.29 6.76
CA GLU A 352 -20.77 57.53 5.99
C GLU A 352 -20.76 57.24 4.49
N LYS A 353 -19.93 56.28 4.05
CA LYS A 353 -19.78 55.93 2.64
C LYS A 353 -21.05 55.37 2.01
N ILE A 354 -21.78 54.49 2.71
CA ILE A 354 -23.00 53.84 2.17
C ILE A 354 -24.27 54.68 2.37
N SER A 355 -24.20 55.77 3.15
CA SER A 355 -25.36 56.65 3.44
C SER A 355 -25.96 57.27 2.17
N LYS A 356 -25.11 57.69 1.24
CA LYS A 356 -25.46 58.29 -0.06
C LYS A 356 -25.09 57.34 -1.18
N THR A 357 -26.04 56.49 -1.56
CA THR A 357 -25.87 55.50 -2.62
C THR A 357 -27.06 55.54 -3.59
N ALA A 358 -26.88 55.01 -4.80
CA ALA A 358 -27.95 54.88 -5.78
C ALA A 358 -29.11 54.02 -5.24
N TYR A 359 -30.34 54.29 -5.69
CA TYR A 359 -31.56 53.61 -5.18
C TYR A 359 -31.47 52.08 -5.29
N PHE A 360 -30.92 51.57 -6.40
CA PHE A 360 -30.76 50.13 -6.61
C PHE A 360 -29.73 49.47 -5.67
N PHE A 361 -28.92 50.23 -4.93
CA PHE A 361 -27.99 49.70 -3.93
C PHE A 361 -28.65 49.52 -2.54
N GLU A 362 -29.89 49.97 -2.37
CA GLU A 362 -30.55 50.03 -1.06
C GLU A 362 -30.66 48.66 -0.37
N GLY A 363 -30.84 47.56 -1.12
CA GLY A 363 -30.85 46.21 -0.57
C GLY A 363 -29.52 45.83 0.13
N TYR A 364 -28.39 46.15 -0.50
CA TYR A 364 -27.06 45.96 0.09
C TYR A 364 -26.85 46.90 1.28
N LYS A 365 -27.19 48.19 1.12
CA LYS A 365 -27.08 49.21 2.18
C LYS A 365 -27.83 48.78 3.44
N ASN A 366 -29.11 48.41 3.32
CA ASN A 366 -29.95 48.04 4.47
C ASN A 366 -29.46 46.73 5.12
N SER A 367 -28.97 45.77 4.33
CA SER A 367 -28.37 44.54 4.87
C SER A 367 -27.08 44.83 5.65
N ILE A 368 -26.22 45.73 5.15
CA ILE A 368 -24.98 46.12 5.83
C ILE A 368 -25.31 46.89 7.12
N LEU A 369 -26.21 47.86 7.07
CA LEU A 369 -26.61 48.63 8.26
C LEU A 369 -27.21 47.73 9.35
N ALA A 370 -28.13 46.83 8.98
CA ALA A 370 -28.70 45.87 9.92
C ALA A 370 -27.61 44.98 10.55
N PHE A 371 -26.65 44.50 9.76
CA PHE A 371 -25.53 43.72 10.28
C PHE A 371 -24.65 44.52 11.25
N LEU A 372 -24.40 45.80 10.97
CA LEU A 372 -23.66 46.68 11.88
C LEU A 372 -24.41 46.86 13.20
N ASP A 373 -25.74 47.03 13.16
CA ASP A 373 -26.58 47.21 14.34
C ASP A 373 -26.68 45.92 15.19
N GLU A 374 -26.77 44.76 14.54
CA GLU A 374 -26.81 43.44 15.20
C GLU A 374 -25.47 43.05 15.84
N ASN A 375 -24.35 43.63 15.40
CA ASN A 375 -23.01 43.30 15.86
C ASN A 375 -22.29 44.55 16.40
N PRO A 376 -22.75 45.16 17.51
CA PRO A 376 -22.18 46.40 18.04
C PRO A 376 -20.74 46.23 18.52
N ASP A 377 -20.38 45.03 19.00
CA ASP A 377 -19.08 44.74 19.62
C ASP A 377 -17.94 44.54 18.61
N LEU A 378 -18.25 44.30 17.33
CA LEU A 378 -17.24 44.14 16.29
C LEU A 378 -16.68 45.51 15.88
N GLU A 379 -15.36 45.63 15.94
CA GLU A 379 -14.63 46.84 15.55
C GLU A 379 -13.45 46.57 14.60
N ASN A 380 -13.01 47.65 13.96
CA ASN A 380 -11.79 47.75 13.16
C ASN A 380 -11.59 46.62 12.13
N ALA A 381 -10.49 45.87 12.24
CA ALA A 381 -10.12 44.83 11.28
C ALA A 381 -11.07 43.62 11.32
N GLU A 382 -11.55 43.25 12.50
CA GLU A 382 -12.50 42.14 12.67
C GLU A 382 -13.83 42.49 12.02
N LEU A 383 -14.33 43.72 12.25
CA LEU A 383 -15.53 44.22 11.58
C LEU A 383 -15.36 44.24 10.06
N LYS A 384 -14.21 44.72 9.55
CA LYS A 384 -13.94 44.76 8.10
C LYS A 384 -13.96 43.35 7.48
N SER A 385 -13.37 42.37 8.15
CA SER A 385 -13.42 40.97 7.72
C SER A 385 -14.84 40.40 7.74
N ALA A 386 -15.59 40.64 8.82
CA ALA A 386 -16.96 40.16 8.96
C ALA A 386 -17.92 40.77 7.92
N VAL A 387 -17.76 42.06 7.61
CA VAL A 387 -18.51 42.74 6.54
C VAL A 387 -18.18 42.14 5.17
N ASN A 388 -16.92 41.80 4.87
CA ASN A 388 -16.57 41.13 3.62
C ASN A 388 -17.27 39.76 3.50
N LEU A 389 -17.30 38.98 4.58
CA LEU A 389 -17.98 37.67 4.60
C LEU A 389 -19.50 37.83 4.43
N LEU A 390 -20.10 38.88 5.00
CA LEU A 390 -21.49 39.25 4.73
C LEU A 390 -21.70 39.57 3.24
N ILE A 391 -20.84 40.40 2.64
CA ILE A 391 -20.93 40.77 1.22
C ILE A 391 -20.88 39.53 0.34
N ASP A 392 -20.01 38.56 0.62
CA ASP A 392 -19.93 37.30 -0.12
C ASP A 392 -21.22 36.48 0.00
N LYS A 393 -21.81 36.41 1.20
CA LYS A 393 -23.11 35.76 1.44
C LYS A 393 -24.23 36.47 0.67
N LEU A 394 -24.25 37.80 0.69
CA LEU A 394 -25.22 38.60 -0.06
C LEU A 394 -25.05 38.40 -1.56
N ASN A 395 -23.82 38.42 -2.09
CA ASN A 395 -23.51 38.15 -3.50
C ASN A 395 -23.99 36.76 -3.95
N LYS A 396 -23.88 35.75 -3.09
CA LYS A 396 -24.44 34.43 -3.37
C LYS A 396 -25.97 34.47 -3.45
N ASN A 397 -26.63 35.21 -2.57
CA ASN A 397 -28.09 35.36 -2.62
C ASN A 397 -28.54 36.20 -3.83
N THR A 398 -27.84 37.28 -4.17
CA THR A 398 -28.18 38.11 -5.33
C THR A 398 -27.92 37.41 -6.65
N PHE A 399 -26.91 36.53 -6.73
CA PHE A 399 -26.70 35.60 -7.86
C PHE A 399 -27.95 34.75 -8.13
N ILE A 400 -28.47 34.11 -7.09
CA ILE A 400 -29.63 33.21 -7.19
C ILE A 400 -30.86 33.99 -7.68
N ASN A 401 -31.10 35.16 -7.10
CA ASN A 401 -32.24 36.00 -7.45
C ASN A 401 -32.12 36.60 -8.85
N THR A 402 -30.94 37.04 -9.26
CA THR A 402 -30.65 37.50 -10.63
C THR A 402 -30.98 36.44 -11.65
N ASN A 403 -30.54 35.19 -11.44
CA ASN A 403 -30.82 34.09 -12.36
C ASN A 403 -32.33 33.83 -12.45
N LYS A 404 -33.00 33.68 -11.31
CA LYS A 404 -34.45 33.40 -11.28
C LYS A 404 -35.28 34.50 -11.94
N LEU A 405 -34.97 35.77 -11.69
CA LEU A 405 -35.65 36.91 -12.32
C LEU A 405 -35.34 36.98 -13.82
N SER A 406 -34.10 36.69 -14.22
CA SER A 406 -33.72 36.68 -15.64
C SER A 406 -34.41 35.59 -16.46
N ASP A 407 -34.88 34.52 -15.80
CA ASP A 407 -35.56 33.38 -16.42
C ASP A 407 -37.07 33.59 -16.58
N ILE A 408 -37.63 34.63 -15.96
CA ILE A 408 -39.04 34.98 -16.15
C ILE A 408 -39.22 35.60 -17.55
N ALA A 409 -40.23 35.11 -18.27
CA ALA A 409 -40.56 35.58 -19.60
C ALA A 409 -40.95 37.07 -19.56
N VAL A 410 -40.43 37.85 -20.52
CA VAL A 410 -40.55 39.32 -20.50
C VAL A 410 -42.01 39.77 -20.58
N ASP A 411 -42.88 39.01 -21.25
CA ASP A 411 -44.30 39.27 -21.42
C ASP A 411 -45.15 39.02 -20.17
N LYS A 412 -44.60 38.30 -19.18
CA LYS A 412 -45.26 37.98 -17.89
C LYS A 412 -44.49 38.49 -16.69
N PHE A 413 -43.48 39.33 -16.91
CA PHE A 413 -42.57 39.73 -15.87
C PHE A 413 -43.25 40.51 -14.74
N CYS A 414 -44.27 41.32 -15.03
CA CYS A 414 -44.96 42.02 -13.95
C CYS A 414 -45.61 41.05 -12.95
N GLU A 415 -46.43 40.12 -13.43
CA GLU A 415 -47.15 39.18 -12.55
C GLU A 415 -46.17 38.22 -11.85
N ASP A 416 -45.38 37.48 -12.64
CA ASP A 416 -44.50 36.42 -12.15
C ASP A 416 -43.31 36.99 -11.35
N GLY A 417 -42.80 38.17 -11.74
CA GLY A 417 -41.66 38.83 -11.10
C GLY A 417 -42.02 39.42 -9.73
N VAL A 418 -43.16 40.10 -9.63
CA VAL A 418 -43.66 40.64 -8.35
C VAL A 418 -44.05 39.50 -7.41
N GLU A 419 -44.73 38.46 -7.91
CA GLU A 419 -45.06 37.29 -7.11
C GLU A 419 -43.79 36.61 -6.59
N TYR A 420 -42.77 36.48 -7.43
CA TYR A 420 -41.48 35.94 -7.04
C TYR A 420 -40.86 36.74 -5.89
N ILE A 421 -40.68 38.06 -6.04
CA ILE A 421 -40.08 38.94 -5.02
C ILE A 421 -40.82 38.85 -3.69
N ASN A 422 -42.15 38.79 -3.71
CA ASN A 422 -42.95 38.65 -2.50
C ASN A 422 -42.66 37.37 -1.70
N LYS A 423 -42.31 36.27 -2.40
CA LYS A 423 -42.04 34.95 -1.81
C LYS A 423 -40.60 34.76 -1.34
N VAL A 424 -39.64 35.61 -1.76
CA VAL A 424 -38.23 35.42 -1.41
C VAL A 424 -37.99 35.74 0.07
N LYS A 425 -37.39 34.80 0.82
CA LYS A 425 -37.10 34.94 2.25
C LYS A 425 -35.65 35.30 2.58
N ASN A 426 -34.69 34.96 1.71
CA ASN A 426 -33.25 35.09 1.97
C ASN A 426 -32.66 36.46 1.60
N VAL A 427 -33.49 37.42 1.16
CA VAL A 427 -33.10 38.78 0.77
C VAL A 427 -34.15 39.82 1.20
N SER A 428 -34.63 39.75 2.44
CA SER A 428 -35.69 40.65 2.95
C SER A 428 -35.39 42.13 2.69
N ALA A 429 -34.18 42.59 2.99
CA ALA A 429 -33.76 43.97 2.73
C ALA A 429 -33.84 44.39 1.25
N PHE A 430 -33.57 43.47 0.32
CA PHE A 430 -33.69 43.73 -1.12
C PHE A 430 -35.15 43.70 -1.57
N LYS A 431 -35.93 42.76 -1.03
CA LYS A 431 -37.37 42.67 -1.27
C LYS A 431 -38.04 43.98 -0.86
N ASP A 432 -37.81 44.44 0.36
CA ASP A 432 -38.45 45.64 0.89
C ASP A 432 -38.03 46.87 0.08
N ALA A 433 -36.75 46.97 -0.29
CA ALA A 433 -36.27 48.05 -1.16
C ALA A 433 -36.95 48.06 -2.54
N ILE A 434 -37.13 46.90 -3.18
CA ILE A 434 -37.83 46.81 -4.47
C ILE A 434 -39.32 47.14 -4.30
N LEU A 435 -39.98 46.59 -3.28
CA LEU A 435 -41.41 46.79 -3.03
C LEU A 435 -41.76 48.25 -2.69
N ASN A 436 -40.83 49.04 -2.17
CA ASN A 436 -41.03 50.47 -1.96
C ASN A 436 -41.22 51.26 -3.27
N HIS A 437 -40.64 50.78 -4.38
CA HIS A 437 -40.73 51.42 -5.68
C HIS A 437 -41.88 50.89 -6.54
N ILE A 438 -42.41 49.69 -6.26
CA ILE A 438 -43.45 49.08 -7.09
C ILE A 438 -44.83 49.14 -6.45
N ASN A 439 -45.80 49.60 -7.24
CA ASN A 439 -47.22 49.47 -6.94
C ASN A 439 -47.93 48.89 -8.17
N GLU A 440 -48.49 47.69 -8.04
CA GLU A 440 -48.98 46.87 -9.17
C GLU A 440 -47.86 46.63 -10.22
N CYS A 441 -47.97 47.23 -11.40
CA CYS A 441 -46.96 47.19 -12.48
C CYS A 441 -46.33 48.56 -12.77
N LYS A 442 -46.45 49.52 -11.85
CA LYS A 442 -45.89 50.87 -11.98
C LYS A 442 -44.65 51.01 -11.12
N TRP A 443 -43.59 51.59 -11.69
CA TRP A 443 -42.35 51.90 -10.99
C TRP A 443 -42.38 53.38 -10.59
N ASP A 444 -42.34 53.68 -9.30
CA ASP A 444 -42.50 55.02 -8.71
C ASP A 444 -43.74 55.77 -9.23
N GLY A 445 -44.84 55.02 -9.40
CA GLY A 445 -46.11 55.53 -9.91
C GLY A 445 -46.15 55.79 -11.43
N LYS A 446 -45.07 55.53 -12.18
CA LYS A 446 -45.00 55.68 -13.64
C LYS A 446 -45.24 54.34 -14.35
N GLU A 447 -45.91 54.40 -15.51
CA GLU A 447 -46.02 53.24 -16.38
C GLU A 447 -44.65 52.89 -16.98
N ILE A 448 -44.33 51.60 -16.97
CA ILE A 448 -43.03 51.07 -17.39
C ILE A 448 -43.26 49.82 -18.24
N SER A 449 -42.43 49.61 -19.27
CA SER A 449 -42.52 48.38 -20.06
C SER A 449 -42.11 47.18 -19.20
N GLN A 450 -42.64 45.99 -19.48
CA GLN A 450 -42.26 44.80 -18.70
C GLN A 450 -40.77 44.46 -18.83
N ARG A 451 -40.15 44.81 -19.97
CA ARG A 451 -38.71 44.71 -20.17
C ARG A 451 -37.97 45.63 -19.19
N ASP A 452 -38.35 46.90 -19.14
CA ASP A 452 -37.67 47.89 -18.30
C ASP A 452 -37.93 47.61 -16.82
N LEU A 453 -39.12 47.15 -16.46
CA LEU A 453 -39.44 46.69 -15.11
C LEU A 453 -38.53 45.54 -14.67
N ARG A 454 -38.25 44.59 -15.58
CA ARG A 454 -37.26 43.55 -15.33
C ARG A 454 -35.87 44.11 -15.09
N LEU A 455 -35.45 45.11 -15.88
CA LEU A 455 -34.16 45.75 -15.68
C LEU A 455 -34.08 46.44 -14.32
N GLU A 456 -35.14 47.13 -13.89
CA GLU A 456 -35.20 47.74 -12.56
C GLU A 456 -35.00 46.71 -11.45
N PHE A 457 -35.71 45.58 -11.50
CA PHE A 457 -35.54 44.49 -10.53
C PHE A 457 -34.12 43.94 -10.55
N LEU A 458 -33.55 43.72 -11.74
CA LEU A 458 -32.21 43.18 -11.89
C LEU A 458 -31.11 44.13 -11.40
N LYS A 459 -31.32 45.46 -11.44
CA LYS A 459 -30.37 46.46 -10.89
C LYS A 459 -30.10 46.22 -9.40
N PHE A 460 -31.13 45.88 -8.62
CA PHE A 460 -30.99 45.61 -7.18
C PHE A 460 -30.15 44.37 -6.86
N PHE A 461 -30.09 43.41 -7.79
CA PHE A 461 -29.37 42.15 -7.59
C PHE A 461 -28.03 42.09 -8.35
N ARG A 462 -27.54 43.20 -8.91
CA ARG A 462 -26.21 43.26 -9.53
C ARG A 462 -25.11 43.02 -8.50
N TYR A 463 -24.05 42.34 -8.92
CA TYR A 463 -23.00 41.90 -8.01
C TYR A 463 -22.27 43.07 -7.37
N PHE A 464 -21.92 42.90 -6.10
CA PHE A 464 -21.07 43.82 -5.34
C PHE A 464 -19.70 43.19 -5.14
N LYS A 465 -18.87 43.21 -6.19
CA LYS A 465 -17.60 42.47 -6.31
C LYS A 465 -16.43 43.40 -6.64
N PRO A 466 -15.18 42.96 -6.35
CA PRO A 466 -13.98 43.73 -6.68
C PRO A 466 -13.82 43.97 -8.18
N ASP A 467 -13.04 45.01 -8.49
CA ASP A 467 -12.56 45.25 -9.83
C ASP A 467 -11.57 44.15 -10.25
N LEU A 468 -11.24 44.12 -11.54
CA LEU A 468 -10.40 43.11 -12.19
C LEU A 468 -10.96 41.68 -12.10
N THR A 469 -12.26 41.55 -11.84
CA THR A 469 -12.97 40.27 -11.98
C THR A 469 -13.57 40.12 -13.37
N ARG A 470 -13.71 38.88 -13.84
CA ARG A 470 -14.28 38.56 -15.15
C ARG A 470 -15.80 38.72 -15.13
N HIS A 471 -16.34 39.49 -16.06
CA HIS A 471 -17.77 39.65 -16.30
C HIS A 471 -18.16 39.12 -17.68
N TYR A 472 -19.31 38.45 -17.76
CA TYR A 472 -19.87 38.02 -19.03
C TYR A 472 -20.94 39.02 -19.49
N ARG A 473 -20.84 39.44 -20.74
CA ARG A 473 -21.84 40.29 -21.40
C ARG A 473 -22.43 39.56 -22.59
N LYS A 474 -23.66 39.93 -22.94
CA LYS A 474 -24.33 39.46 -24.15
C LYS A 474 -25.05 40.62 -24.80
N ASP A 475 -25.21 40.56 -26.11
CA ASP A 475 -26.06 41.50 -26.81
C ASP A 475 -27.55 41.24 -26.47
N LEU A 476 -28.39 42.24 -26.77
CA LEU A 476 -29.83 42.16 -26.55
C LEU A 476 -30.52 41.01 -27.31
N ASP A 477 -29.93 40.56 -28.41
CA ASP A 477 -30.40 39.40 -29.18
C ASP A 477 -30.03 38.04 -28.52
N GLY A 478 -29.11 38.06 -27.55
CA GLY A 478 -28.60 36.89 -26.85
C GLY A 478 -27.68 35.99 -27.68
N ILE A 479 -27.23 36.42 -28.86
CA ILE A 479 -26.40 35.61 -29.77
C ILE A 479 -24.92 35.95 -29.60
N SER A 480 -24.59 37.24 -29.62
CA SER A 480 -23.23 37.73 -29.42
C SER A 480 -22.89 37.80 -27.94
N HIS A 481 -21.68 37.37 -27.62
CA HIS A 481 -21.21 37.23 -26.25
C HIS A 481 -19.83 37.87 -26.08
N TYR A 482 -19.58 38.43 -24.91
CA TYR A 482 -18.34 39.13 -24.59
C TYR A 482 -17.84 38.79 -23.19
N VAL A 483 -16.53 38.91 -23.00
CA VAL A 483 -15.87 38.88 -21.68
C VAL A 483 -15.37 40.28 -21.39
N ALA A 484 -15.64 40.79 -20.20
CA ALA A 484 -15.26 42.14 -19.83
C ALA A 484 -14.61 42.19 -18.45
N TYR A 485 -13.72 43.16 -18.26
CA TYR A 485 -13.04 43.42 -17.01
C TYR A 485 -13.23 44.89 -16.64
N MET A 486 -13.65 45.13 -15.41
CA MET A 486 -13.79 46.48 -14.86
C MET A 486 -12.51 46.83 -14.11
N ALA A 487 -12.00 48.05 -14.27
CA ALA A 487 -10.81 48.52 -13.58
C ALA A 487 -11.10 49.87 -12.93
N TYR A 488 -10.79 49.98 -11.64
CA TYR A 488 -10.98 51.21 -10.87
C TYR A 488 -9.67 51.99 -10.76
N ASP A 489 -9.67 53.25 -11.19
CA ASP A 489 -8.55 54.17 -10.97
C ASP A 489 -8.82 55.01 -9.72
N GLY A 490 -8.20 54.65 -8.60
CA GLY A 490 -8.37 55.35 -7.32
C GLY A 490 -7.83 56.79 -7.30
N LYS A 491 -6.91 57.16 -8.20
CA LYS A 491 -6.41 58.55 -8.29
C LYS A 491 -7.42 59.44 -9.02
N LYS A 492 -7.99 58.92 -10.11
CA LYS A 492 -8.97 59.66 -10.93
C LYS A 492 -10.41 59.52 -10.42
N LYS A 493 -10.67 58.54 -9.53
CA LYS A 493 -12.02 58.14 -9.07
C LYS A 493 -12.93 57.84 -10.26
N THR A 494 -12.43 57.02 -11.18
CA THR A 494 -13.15 56.61 -12.39
C THR A 494 -13.06 55.11 -12.55
N ILE A 495 -14.19 54.46 -12.86
CA ILE A 495 -14.29 53.04 -13.19
C ILE A 495 -14.50 52.89 -14.70
N ARG A 496 -13.75 51.96 -15.32
CA ARG A 496 -13.83 51.68 -16.76
C ARG A 496 -13.97 50.19 -17.00
N GLU A 497 -14.84 49.79 -17.91
CA GLU A 497 -14.99 48.41 -18.39
C GLU A 497 -14.33 48.27 -19.76
N VAL A 498 -13.53 47.21 -19.93
CA VAL A 498 -12.91 46.84 -21.19
C VAL A 498 -13.43 45.47 -21.62
N GLY A 499 -14.00 45.41 -22.83
CA GLY A 499 -14.64 44.21 -23.37
C GLY A 499 -13.85 43.54 -24.51
N TYR A 500 -13.86 42.21 -24.50
CA TYR A 500 -13.24 41.30 -25.45
C TYR A 500 -14.29 40.34 -26.03
N ASN A 501 -14.03 39.78 -27.21
CA ASN A 501 -14.93 38.78 -27.77
C ASN A 501 -14.91 37.51 -26.91
N TYR A 502 -16.08 36.96 -26.56
CA TYR A 502 -16.15 35.69 -25.83
C TYR A 502 -15.66 34.52 -26.68
N ARG A 503 -15.76 34.61 -28.01
CA ARG A 503 -15.16 33.62 -28.91
C ARG A 503 -13.65 33.55 -28.73
N ASP A 504 -12.95 34.66 -28.54
CA ASP A 504 -11.49 34.67 -28.34
C ASP A 504 -11.10 33.94 -27.05
N TYR A 505 -11.86 34.14 -25.99
CA TYR A 505 -11.75 33.36 -24.75
C TYR A 505 -11.92 31.86 -25.02
N ARG A 506 -13.00 31.48 -25.72
CA ARG A 506 -13.26 30.07 -26.05
C ARG A 506 -12.20 29.47 -26.96
N GLU A 507 -11.64 30.23 -27.89
CA GLU A 507 -10.56 29.81 -28.78
C GLU A 507 -9.24 29.64 -28.02
N TYR A 508 -8.98 30.46 -27.01
CA TYR A 508 -7.85 30.29 -26.10
C TYR A 508 -7.94 28.98 -25.33
N MET A 509 -9.10 28.71 -24.70
CA MET A 509 -9.35 27.44 -23.97
C MET A 509 -9.38 26.24 -24.90
N HIS A 510 -9.89 26.40 -26.13
CA HIS A 510 -9.95 25.33 -27.11
C HIS A 510 -8.56 24.77 -27.47
N LYS A 511 -7.50 25.59 -27.42
CA LYS A 511 -6.12 25.13 -27.70
C LYS A 511 -5.64 24.10 -26.68
N SER A 512 -5.82 24.33 -25.38
CA SER A 512 -5.46 23.37 -24.33
C SER A 512 -6.37 22.13 -24.39
N ALA A 513 -7.68 22.34 -24.43
CA ALA A 513 -8.64 21.25 -24.47
C ALA A 513 -8.46 20.35 -25.71
N ARG A 514 -8.05 20.89 -26.87
CA ARG A 514 -7.74 20.07 -28.06
C ARG A 514 -6.51 19.18 -27.84
N LEU A 515 -5.47 19.71 -27.18
CA LEU A 515 -4.29 18.92 -26.83
C LEU A 515 -4.67 17.77 -25.88
N GLU A 516 -5.48 18.05 -24.87
CA GLU A 516 -6.01 17.03 -23.96
C GLU A 516 -6.80 15.96 -24.69
N LEU A 517 -7.65 16.34 -25.66
CA LEU A 517 -8.39 15.38 -26.50
C LEU A 517 -7.46 14.50 -27.34
N VAL A 518 -6.38 15.05 -27.89
CA VAL A 518 -5.37 14.27 -28.62
C VAL A 518 -4.66 13.30 -27.68
N ILE A 519 -4.27 13.75 -26.48
CA ILE A 519 -3.67 12.89 -25.46
C ILE A 519 -4.65 11.77 -25.06
N LEU A 520 -5.92 12.10 -24.84
CA LEU A 520 -6.96 11.11 -24.55
C LEU A 520 -7.11 10.11 -25.70
N ALA A 521 -7.12 10.54 -26.96
CA ALA A 521 -7.18 9.64 -28.10
C ALA A 521 -5.97 8.68 -28.13
N ILE A 522 -4.76 9.19 -27.89
CA ILE A 522 -3.54 8.37 -27.80
C ILE A 522 -3.66 7.36 -26.65
N VAL A 523 -4.07 7.81 -25.47
CA VAL A 523 -4.24 6.95 -24.29
C VAL A 523 -5.31 5.89 -24.54
N LEU A 524 -6.42 6.23 -25.19
CA LEU A 524 -7.45 5.26 -25.59
C LEU A 524 -6.91 4.22 -26.58
N VAL A 525 -6.10 4.63 -27.56
CA VAL A 525 -5.44 3.69 -28.49
C VAL A 525 -4.48 2.77 -27.74
N VAL A 526 -3.67 3.33 -26.83
CA VAL A 526 -2.76 2.53 -26.01
C VAL A 526 -3.55 1.54 -25.15
N LEU A 527 -4.64 1.96 -24.50
CA LEU A 527 -5.40 1.10 -23.60
C LEU A 527 -6.29 0.06 -24.30
N LEU A 528 -6.83 0.38 -25.47
CA LEU A 528 -7.74 -0.52 -26.19
C LEU A 528 -7.02 -1.44 -27.18
N LEU A 529 -5.83 -1.04 -27.67
CA LEU A 529 -5.08 -1.79 -28.68
C LEU A 529 -3.75 -2.29 -28.13
N VAL A 530 -2.86 -1.38 -27.70
CA VAL A 530 -1.49 -1.76 -27.32
C VAL A 530 -1.45 -2.59 -26.04
N PHE A 531 -2.18 -2.16 -25.02
CA PHE A 531 -2.17 -2.77 -23.68
C PHE A 531 -2.76 -4.19 -23.69
N PRO A 532 -3.90 -4.49 -24.35
CA PRO A 532 -4.38 -5.86 -24.49
C PRO A 532 -3.44 -6.73 -25.34
N LEU A 533 -2.83 -6.19 -26.40
CA LEU A 533 -1.85 -6.94 -27.20
C LEU A 533 -0.59 -7.25 -26.40
N PHE A 534 -0.12 -6.30 -25.59
CA PHE A 534 1.02 -6.49 -24.69
C PHE A 534 0.75 -7.63 -23.72
N PHE A 535 -0.33 -7.57 -22.92
CA PHE A 535 -0.70 -8.64 -21.99
C PHE A 535 -1.00 -9.96 -22.69
N ARG A 536 -1.54 -9.91 -23.92
CA ARG A 536 -1.75 -11.11 -24.71
C ARG A 536 -0.42 -11.79 -25.04
N ALA A 537 0.59 -11.02 -25.45
CA ALA A 537 1.90 -11.52 -25.80
C ALA A 537 2.72 -11.95 -24.57
N THR A 538 2.69 -11.18 -23.48
CA THR A 538 3.56 -11.40 -22.31
C THR A 538 2.96 -12.32 -21.25
N LEU A 539 1.63 -12.40 -21.13
CA LEU A 539 0.98 -13.18 -20.07
C LEU A 539 0.09 -14.29 -20.62
N VAL A 540 -0.80 -13.96 -21.55
CA VAL A 540 -1.86 -14.89 -21.98
C VAL A 540 -1.31 -15.98 -22.90
N ASN A 541 -0.55 -15.64 -23.93
CA ASN A 541 0.03 -16.62 -24.86
C ASN A 541 1.03 -17.57 -24.20
N PRO A 542 1.95 -17.11 -23.32
CA PRO A 542 2.82 -18.01 -22.55
C PRO A 542 2.03 -18.97 -21.66
N LEU A 543 1.02 -18.47 -20.93
CA LEU A 543 0.14 -19.32 -20.12
C LEU A 543 -0.63 -20.34 -20.95
N TYR A 544 -1.16 -19.97 -22.12
CA TYR A 544 -1.81 -20.92 -23.03
C TYR A 544 -0.84 -21.96 -23.58
N SER A 545 0.40 -21.57 -23.90
CA SER A 545 1.43 -22.48 -24.39
C SER A 545 1.83 -23.49 -23.31
N LEU A 546 1.96 -23.03 -22.07
CA LEU A 546 2.21 -23.86 -20.91
C LEU A 546 1.03 -24.81 -20.64
N LEU A 547 -0.21 -24.30 -20.62
CA LEU A 547 -1.41 -25.11 -20.44
C LEU A 547 -1.54 -26.20 -21.52
N ALA A 548 -1.29 -25.86 -22.79
CA ALA A 548 -1.29 -26.82 -23.88
C ALA A 548 -0.15 -27.84 -23.74
N GLY A 549 1.01 -27.43 -23.22
CA GLY A 549 2.10 -28.33 -22.87
C GLY A 549 1.68 -29.36 -21.82
N VAL A 550 1.11 -28.88 -20.71
CA VAL A 550 0.57 -29.72 -19.62
C VAL A 550 -0.48 -30.70 -20.15
N GLU A 551 -1.42 -30.25 -20.98
CA GLU A 551 -2.49 -31.10 -21.50
C GLU A 551 -1.95 -32.22 -22.42
N LYS A 552 -0.95 -31.94 -23.27
CA LYS A 552 -0.31 -32.97 -24.10
C LYS A 552 0.46 -34.00 -23.25
N VAL A 553 1.13 -33.56 -22.19
CA VAL A 553 1.82 -34.47 -21.26
C VAL A 553 0.80 -35.35 -20.54
N ASN A 554 -0.33 -34.79 -20.11
CA ASN A 554 -1.42 -35.55 -19.49
C ASN A 554 -2.07 -36.57 -20.45
N GLN A 555 -2.03 -36.31 -21.77
CA GLN A 555 -2.44 -37.25 -22.81
C GLN A 555 -1.36 -38.32 -23.15
N GLY A 556 -0.25 -38.35 -22.42
CA GLY A 556 0.81 -39.34 -22.56
C GLY A 556 1.92 -38.98 -23.55
N ASN A 557 1.90 -37.78 -24.15
CA ASN A 557 2.95 -37.28 -25.03
C ASN A 557 4.01 -36.53 -24.21
N MET A 558 5.19 -37.15 -24.03
CA MET A 558 6.27 -36.62 -23.19
C MET A 558 7.45 -36.06 -23.99
N GLU A 559 7.27 -35.86 -25.29
CA GLU A 559 8.24 -35.17 -26.18
C GLU A 559 7.87 -33.69 -26.37
N VAL A 560 7.11 -33.12 -25.42
CA VAL A 560 6.57 -31.78 -25.52
C VAL A 560 7.50 -30.80 -24.82
N GLU A 561 8.02 -29.83 -25.57
CA GLU A 561 8.80 -28.73 -25.04
C GLU A 561 8.03 -27.42 -25.24
N VAL A 562 7.85 -26.66 -24.17
CA VAL A 562 7.18 -25.36 -24.22
C VAL A 562 8.24 -24.26 -24.35
N PRO A 563 8.23 -23.43 -25.40
CA PRO A 563 9.23 -22.39 -25.59
C PRO A 563 9.11 -21.30 -24.51
N ILE A 564 10.24 -20.93 -23.90
CA ILE A 564 10.31 -19.81 -22.95
C ILE A 564 10.23 -18.49 -23.73
N GLN A 565 9.10 -17.78 -23.59
CA GLN A 565 8.82 -16.54 -24.33
C GLN A 565 9.11 -15.26 -23.53
N VAL A 566 9.21 -15.36 -22.20
CA VAL A 566 9.35 -14.24 -21.24
C VAL A 566 10.33 -14.65 -20.15
N ASN A 567 11.09 -13.69 -19.61
CA ASN A 567 12.07 -13.90 -18.54
C ASN A 567 11.53 -13.40 -17.18
N ASP A 568 10.29 -13.77 -16.87
CA ASP A 568 9.59 -13.43 -15.63
C ASP A 568 9.18 -14.72 -14.88
N GLU A 569 8.27 -14.62 -13.91
CA GLU A 569 7.78 -15.76 -13.12
C GLU A 569 7.12 -16.84 -14.01
N ILE A 570 6.50 -16.45 -15.14
CA ILE A 570 5.91 -17.39 -16.09
C ILE A 570 6.99 -18.09 -16.91
N GLY A 571 8.06 -17.37 -17.25
CA GLY A 571 9.28 -17.93 -17.84
C GLY A 571 9.90 -19.00 -16.96
N TYR A 572 10.12 -18.66 -15.68
CA TYR A 572 10.64 -19.59 -14.68
C TYR A 572 9.75 -20.82 -14.48
N LEU A 573 8.42 -20.62 -14.46
CA LEU A 573 7.46 -21.73 -14.38
C LEU A 573 7.53 -22.63 -15.62
N THR A 574 7.72 -22.05 -16.80
CA THR A 574 7.88 -22.80 -18.05
C THR A 574 9.18 -23.60 -18.07
N GLU A 575 10.28 -23.02 -17.62
CA GLU A 575 11.57 -23.69 -17.45
C GLU A 575 11.45 -24.87 -16.47
N SER A 576 10.85 -24.63 -15.30
CA SER A 576 10.60 -25.66 -14.29
C SER A 576 9.72 -26.79 -14.85
N PHE A 577 8.68 -26.46 -15.61
CA PHE A 577 7.80 -27.44 -16.25
C PHE A 577 8.55 -28.29 -17.28
N ASN A 578 9.34 -27.69 -18.17
CA ASN A 578 10.14 -28.43 -19.14
C ASN A 578 11.17 -29.35 -18.44
N GLY A 579 11.78 -28.89 -17.36
CA GLY A 579 12.67 -29.71 -16.52
C GLY A 579 11.98 -30.93 -15.92
N MET A 580 10.74 -30.76 -15.45
CA MET A 580 9.91 -31.87 -14.97
C MET A 580 9.55 -32.85 -16.10
N VAL A 581 9.08 -32.39 -17.27
CA VAL A 581 8.76 -33.26 -18.42
C VAL A 581 9.97 -34.06 -18.87
N THR A 582 11.14 -33.43 -18.89
CA THR A 582 12.42 -34.09 -19.21
C THR A 582 12.71 -35.20 -18.21
N SER A 583 12.61 -34.90 -16.91
CA SER A 583 12.82 -35.90 -15.84
C SER A 583 11.86 -37.11 -15.96
N ILE A 584 10.59 -36.86 -16.30
CA ILE A 584 9.60 -37.93 -16.46
C ILE A 584 9.87 -38.77 -17.73
N ARG A 585 10.24 -38.13 -18.84
CA ARG A 585 10.64 -38.83 -20.07
C ARG A 585 11.85 -39.73 -19.82
N ASP A 586 12.86 -39.21 -19.12
CA ASP A 586 14.09 -39.93 -18.81
C ASP A 586 13.81 -41.11 -17.87
N ALA A 587 12.96 -40.92 -16.84
CA ALA A 587 12.50 -42.00 -15.97
C ALA A 587 11.71 -43.09 -16.73
N ARG A 588 10.89 -42.71 -17.73
CA ARG A 588 10.15 -43.68 -18.54
C ARG A 588 11.04 -44.41 -19.55
N ARG A 589 12.02 -43.72 -20.15
CA ARG A 589 13.07 -44.36 -20.96
C ARG A 589 13.82 -45.38 -20.13
N GLU A 590 14.26 -45.00 -18.93
CA GLU A 590 14.86 -45.92 -17.96
C GLU A 590 13.97 -47.13 -17.69
N LEU A 591 12.67 -46.94 -17.40
CA LEU A 591 11.71 -48.04 -17.19
C LEU A 591 11.55 -48.96 -18.40
N GLN A 592 11.60 -48.43 -19.62
CA GLN A 592 11.53 -49.22 -20.86
C GLN A 592 12.85 -49.98 -21.10
N ASP A 593 13.97 -49.33 -20.80
CA ASP A 593 15.33 -49.89 -20.80
C ASP A 593 15.53 -50.96 -19.72
N TYR A 594 14.75 -50.92 -18.61
CA TYR A 594 14.64 -51.99 -17.61
C TYR A 594 13.87 -53.19 -18.13
N ALA A 595 12.81 -52.97 -18.91
CA ALA A 595 11.96 -54.04 -19.43
C ALA A 595 12.67 -54.89 -20.51
N GLU A 596 13.58 -54.31 -21.31
CA GLU A 596 14.29 -55.00 -22.39
C GLU A 596 15.62 -55.67 -21.96
N ASN A 597 16.17 -55.34 -20.79
CA ASN A 597 17.44 -55.89 -20.29
C ASN A 597 17.31 -56.45 -18.85
N LEU A 598 16.27 -57.26 -18.64
CA LEU A 598 15.75 -57.64 -17.32
C LEU A 598 16.76 -58.38 -16.40
N GLU A 599 17.79 -59.04 -16.93
CA GLU A 599 18.77 -59.79 -16.11
C GLU A 599 20.09 -59.04 -15.89
N GLU A 600 20.53 -58.22 -16.85
CA GLU A 600 21.81 -57.50 -16.75
C GLU A 600 21.66 -56.18 -15.96
N LYS A 601 20.51 -55.51 -16.11
CA LYS A 601 20.22 -54.22 -15.46
C LYS A 601 19.73 -54.32 -14.02
N VAL A 602 19.28 -55.48 -13.53
CA VAL A 602 18.98 -55.67 -12.09
C VAL A 602 20.25 -55.53 -11.26
N LYS A 603 21.38 -56.01 -11.78
CA LYS A 603 22.68 -55.89 -11.12
C LYS A 603 23.24 -54.46 -11.18
N GLU A 604 22.91 -53.72 -12.23
CA GLU A 604 23.33 -52.34 -12.45
C GLU A 604 22.44 -51.33 -11.70
N ARG A 605 21.12 -51.55 -11.61
CA ARG A 605 20.20 -50.70 -10.83
C ARG A 605 20.38 -50.81 -9.34
N THR A 606 20.71 -52.00 -8.86
CA THR A 606 21.02 -52.15 -7.43
C THR A 606 22.25 -51.30 -7.07
N LYS A 607 23.15 -51.06 -8.04
CA LYS A 607 24.32 -50.20 -7.88
C LYS A 607 23.99 -48.70 -8.11
N GLU A 608 23.17 -48.37 -9.10
CA GLU A 608 22.78 -46.99 -9.42
C GLU A 608 21.83 -46.38 -8.37
N LEU A 609 20.90 -47.18 -7.83
CA LEU A 609 20.04 -46.77 -6.71
C LEU A 609 20.87 -46.54 -5.44
N GLN A 610 21.93 -47.34 -5.24
CA GLN A 610 22.89 -47.13 -4.17
C GLN A 610 23.70 -45.84 -4.38
N GLU A 611 24.14 -45.55 -5.61
CA GLU A 611 24.88 -44.32 -5.93
C GLU A 611 24.02 -43.05 -5.77
N LYS A 612 22.74 -43.08 -6.18
CA LYS A 612 21.78 -41.99 -5.97
C LYS A 612 21.39 -41.81 -4.50
N MET A 613 21.26 -42.91 -3.75
CA MET A 613 21.07 -42.84 -2.30
C MET A 613 22.31 -42.31 -1.58
N ASP A 614 23.50 -42.67 -2.04
CA ASP A 614 24.76 -42.12 -1.52
C ASP A 614 24.88 -40.62 -1.86
N GLU A 615 24.39 -40.17 -3.02
CA GLU A 615 24.37 -38.75 -3.41
C GLU A 615 23.36 -37.95 -2.57
N ILE A 616 22.12 -38.43 -2.41
CA ILE A 616 21.12 -37.81 -1.53
C ILE A 616 21.60 -37.82 -0.07
N HIS A 617 22.20 -38.91 0.38
CA HIS A 617 22.76 -39.01 1.73
C HIS A 617 23.92 -38.03 1.92
N ARG A 618 24.81 -37.86 0.93
CA ARG A 618 25.88 -36.84 0.97
C ARG A 618 25.34 -35.43 0.99
N LEU A 619 24.35 -35.11 0.17
CA LEU A 619 23.71 -33.79 0.14
C LEU A 619 22.99 -33.50 1.46
N LYS A 620 22.31 -34.49 2.03
CA LYS A 620 21.68 -34.40 3.35
C LYS A 620 22.74 -34.18 4.44
N VAL A 621 23.82 -34.95 4.45
CA VAL A 621 24.94 -34.76 5.40
C VAL A 621 25.58 -33.39 5.24
N GLN A 622 25.71 -32.86 4.01
CA GLN A 622 26.21 -31.51 3.78
C GLN A 622 25.25 -30.46 4.34
N GLN A 623 23.95 -30.59 4.07
CA GLN A 623 22.91 -29.69 4.56
C GLN A 623 22.80 -29.73 6.10
N ASP A 624 22.82 -30.92 6.71
CA ASP A 624 22.81 -31.09 8.17
C ASP A 624 24.10 -30.52 8.79
N GLY A 625 25.22 -30.53 8.07
CA GLY A 625 26.45 -29.84 8.44
C GLY A 625 26.32 -28.31 8.43
N ASP A 626 25.67 -27.74 7.43
CA ASP A 626 25.40 -26.30 7.33
C ASP A 626 24.40 -25.85 8.43
N TYR A 627 23.41 -26.67 8.74
CA TYR A 627 22.50 -26.45 9.87
C TYR A 627 23.22 -26.54 11.21
N PHE A 628 24.11 -27.52 11.38
CA PHE A 628 24.92 -27.64 12.58
C PHE A 628 25.79 -26.41 12.81
N LEU A 629 26.46 -25.92 11.76
CA LEU A 629 27.28 -24.73 11.84
C LEU A 629 26.45 -23.49 12.23
N THR A 630 25.27 -23.33 11.64
CA THR A 630 24.38 -22.20 11.96
C THR A 630 23.88 -22.28 13.41
N SER A 631 23.52 -23.47 13.89
CA SER A 631 23.14 -23.70 15.29
C SER A 631 24.29 -23.37 16.26
N LEU A 632 25.53 -23.73 15.92
CA LEU A 632 26.73 -23.37 16.71
C LEU A 632 26.99 -21.86 16.77
N LEU A 633 26.61 -21.11 15.74
CA LEU A 633 26.73 -19.64 15.73
C LEU A 633 25.59 -18.97 16.50
N ALA A 634 24.39 -19.52 16.44
CA ALA A 634 23.20 -18.95 17.08
C ALA A 634 23.17 -19.19 18.60
N LYS A 635 23.43 -20.42 19.07
CA LYS A 635 23.31 -20.78 20.49
C LYS A 635 24.08 -19.87 21.47
N PRO A 636 25.33 -19.45 21.21
CA PRO A 636 26.06 -18.54 22.10
C PRO A 636 25.43 -17.16 22.23
N LEU A 637 24.55 -16.77 21.29
CA LEU A 637 23.85 -15.48 21.32
C LEU A 637 22.61 -15.51 22.22
N PHE A 638 22.10 -16.70 22.55
CA PHE A 638 20.97 -16.90 23.46
C PHE A 638 21.53 -17.13 24.87
N PHE A 639 21.58 -16.10 25.71
CA PHE A 639 22.14 -16.25 27.06
C PHE A 639 21.28 -15.56 28.12
N ASN A 640 21.32 -16.16 29.29
CA ASN A 640 20.75 -15.63 30.51
C ASN A 640 21.89 -15.00 31.34
N ALA A 641 22.19 -13.72 31.14
CA ALA A 641 23.25 -13.01 31.90
C ALA A 641 22.69 -12.18 33.06
N ASN A 642 21.47 -12.45 33.52
CA ASN A 642 20.90 -11.79 34.68
C ASN A 642 21.60 -12.21 35.98
N LYS A 643 22.08 -11.23 36.75
CA LYS A 643 22.77 -11.35 38.04
C LYS A 643 22.06 -10.59 39.17
N SER A 644 20.80 -10.19 38.96
CA SER A 644 19.99 -9.51 39.97
C SER A 644 19.67 -10.46 41.14
N GLU A 645 19.71 -9.95 42.37
CA GLU A 645 19.32 -10.72 43.56
C GLU A 645 17.79 -10.73 43.75
N ASN A 646 17.11 -9.69 43.24
CA ASN A 646 15.67 -9.49 43.40
C ASN A 646 14.86 -9.99 42.20
N ILE A 647 15.48 -10.16 41.03
CA ILE A 647 14.84 -10.62 39.80
C ILE A 647 15.48 -11.94 39.39
N LYS A 648 14.70 -13.02 39.44
CA LYS A 648 15.10 -14.30 38.85
C LYS A 648 14.55 -14.39 37.43
N SER A 649 15.35 -14.88 36.50
CA SER A 649 14.92 -15.15 35.13
C SER A 649 15.32 -16.54 34.71
N ASP A 650 14.43 -17.24 34.00
CA ASP A 650 14.67 -18.56 33.42
C ASP A 650 13.96 -18.66 32.07
N PHE A 651 14.56 -19.36 31.10
CA PHE A 651 13.96 -19.52 29.78
C PHE A 651 14.42 -20.79 29.08
N PHE A 652 13.58 -21.26 28.15
CA PHE A 652 13.98 -22.22 27.13
C PHE A 652 13.67 -21.66 25.74
N VAL A 653 14.35 -22.23 24.75
CA VAL A 653 14.11 -22.00 23.33
C VAL A 653 14.18 -23.36 22.66
N HIS A 654 13.04 -23.85 22.16
CA HIS A 654 12.93 -25.11 21.42
C HIS A 654 12.60 -24.80 19.97
N GLN A 655 13.58 -25.03 19.11
CA GLN A 655 13.40 -24.83 17.68
C GLN A 655 12.80 -26.08 17.04
N LYS A 656 11.83 -25.91 16.15
CA LYS A 656 11.07 -26.97 15.50
C LYS A 656 11.95 -27.92 14.70
N LYS A 657 12.95 -27.38 13.99
CA LYS A 657 13.83 -28.20 13.15
C LYS A 657 14.97 -28.79 13.97
N THR A 658 14.78 -30.04 14.39
CA THR A 658 15.83 -30.87 14.99
C THR A 658 16.53 -31.71 13.92
N PHE A 659 17.85 -31.85 14.06
CA PHE A 659 18.66 -32.66 13.16
C PHE A 659 19.83 -33.28 13.94
N GLU A 660 20.35 -34.38 13.41
CA GLU A 660 21.50 -35.06 13.98
C GLU A 660 22.66 -35.01 13.00
N PHE A 661 23.78 -34.46 13.44
CA PHE A 661 24.98 -34.39 12.63
C PHE A 661 26.17 -34.88 13.45
N ARG A 662 26.75 -36.02 13.04
CA ARG A 662 27.89 -36.67 13.72
C ARG A 662 27.64 -36.91 15.21
N ASN A 663 26.55 -37.62 15.54
CA ASN A 663 26.13 -37.96 16.90
C ASN A 663 25.90 -36.75 17.83
N LYS A 664 25.72 -35.55 17.26
CA LYS A 664 25.32 -34.35 17.97
C LYS A 664 23.95 -33.92 17.50
N THR A 665 23.04 -33.75 18.43
CA THR A 665 21.73 -33.19 18.18
C THR A 665 21.84 -31.66 18.14
N GLY A 666 21.29 -31.08 17.07
CA GLY A 666 21.20 -29.65 16.86
C GLY A 666 19.77 -29.28 16.54
N ASP A 667 19.43 -28.04 16.84
CA ASP A 667 18.14 -27.43 16.59
C ASP A 667 18.35 -26.04 15.97
N LEU A 668 17.42 -25.63 15.09
CA LEU A 668 17.56 -24.44 14.26
C LEU A 668 16.19 -23.79 14.01
N GLY A 669 16.04 -22.50 14.32
CA GLY A 669 14.80 -21.75 14.11
C GLY A 669 14.91 -20.26 14.48
N GLY A 670 13.76 -19.58 14.49
CA GLY A 670 13.60 -18.12 14.57
C GLY A 670 13.53 -17.52 15.98
N ASP A 671 13.29 -18.33 17.00
CA ASP A 671 13.10 -17.85 18.37
C ASP A 671 14.41 -17.43 19.05
N ILE A 672 14.35 -16.37 19.85
CA ILE A 672 15.49 -15.84 20.61
C ILE A 672 15.08 -15.27 21.97
N CYS A 673 15.84 -15.67 23.00
CA CYS A 673 15.72 -15.16 24.37
C CYS A 673 17.06 -14.59 24.86
N ILE A 674 17.04 -13.38 25.42
CA ILE A 674 18.22 -12.71 25.97
C ILE A 674 17.87 -12.04 27.29
N THR A 675 18.73 -12.20 28.30
CA THR A 675 18.68 -11.39 29.52
C THR A 675 20.04 -10.80 29.85
N GLY A 676 20.05 -9.64 30.50
CA GLY A 676 21.28 -9.05 31.02
C GLY A 676 21.01 -7.94 32.03
N ASN A 677 22.07 -7.31 32.55
CA ASN A 677 21.94 -6.23 33.52
C ASN A 677 22.58 -4.94 33.02
N LEU A 678 21.97 -3.82 33.40
CA LEU A 678 22.37 -2.46 33.03
C LEU A 678 22.43 -1.57 34.27
N LYS A 679 23.19 -0.49 34.15
CA LYS A 679 23.25 0.57 35.16
C LYS A 679 22.95 1.91 34.50
N LEU A 680 21.81 2.49 34.85
CA LEU A 680 21.36 3.77 34.30
C LEU A 680 21.36 4.85 35.40
N GLY A 681 21.78 6.06 35.05
CA GLY A 681 21.89 7.20 35.96
C GLY A 681 23.25 7.90 35.90
N LYS A 682 23.56 8.67 36.93
CA LYS A 682 24.86 9.37 37.04
C LYS A 682 25.87 8.46 37.74
N PRO A 683 27.19 8.62 37.49
CA PRO A 683 28.21 7.83 38.18
C PRO A 683 28.11 7.83 39.71
N GLU A 684 27.62 8.95 40.28
CA GLU A 684 27.43 9.15 41.72
C GLU A 684 26.09 8.59 42.25
N GLU A 685 25.11 8.38 41.36
CA GLU A 685 23.75 7.95 41.70
C GLU A 685 23.16 7.16 40.51
N PHE A 686 23.36 5.84 40.51
CA PHE A 686 22.87 4.93 39.47
C PHE A 686 21.94 3.87 40.05
N ARG A 687 20.97 3.43 39.23
CA ARG A 687 20.10 2.29 39.53
C ARG A 687 20.46 1.10 38.66
N ARG A 688 20.17 -0.10 39.16
CA ARG A 688 20.37 -1.35 38.43
C ARG A 688 19.07 -1.77 37.76
N TYR A 689 19.21 -2.18 36.51
CA TYR A 689 18.10 -2.65 35.70
C TYR A 689 18.42 -4.03 35.14
N THR A 690 17.41 -4.88 35.05
CA THR A 690 17.46 -6.15 34.33
C THR A 690 16.79 -5.96 32.96
N MET A 691 17.57 -6.18 31.90
CA MET A 691 17.10 -6.17 30.52
C MET A 691 16.66 -7.57 30.12
N ILE A 692 15.51 -7.64 29.47
CA ILE A 692 14.89 -8.90 29.06
C ILE A 692 14.33 -8.74 27.66
N MET A 693 14.51 -9.79 26.86
CA MET A 693 13.98 -9.85 25.53
C MET A 693 13.55 -11.27 25.18
N ASN A 694 12.35 -11.38 24.60
CA ASN A 694 11.90 -12.54 23.83
C ASN A 694 11.51 -12.03 22.44
N GLY A 695 11.90 -12.74 21.39
CA GLY A 695 11.48 -12.44 20.03
C GLY A 695 11.47 -13.67 19.13
N ASP A 696 10.75 -13.54 18.03
CA ASP A 696 10.60 -14.54 16.98
C ASP A 696 10.80 -13.89 15.60
N ALA A 697 11.78 -14.41 14.87
CA ALA A 697 12.12 -13.97 13.52
C ALA A 697 11.34 -14.75 12.45
N MET A 698 10.78 -14.01 11.49
CA MET A 698 9.97 -14.58 10.41
C MET A 698 10.67 -15.74 9.66
N GLY A 699 10.11 -16.93 9.78
CA GLY A 699 10.47 -18.15 9.04
C GLY A 699 10.87 -19.31 9.96
N LYS A 700 10.66 -20.56 9.53
CA LYS A 700 10.76 -21.76 10.43
C LYS A 700 12.08 -22.55 10.38
N SER A 701 13.05 -22.13 9.57
CA SER A 701 14.28 -22.90 9.35
C SER A 701 15.45 -21.94 9.11
N MET A 702 16.20 -22.10 8.02
CA MET A 702 17.39 -21.29 7.75
C MET A 702 17.10 -19.77 7.70
N GLN A 703 15.92 -19.37 7.23
CA GLN A 703 15.51 -17.96 7.21
C GLN A 703 15.27 -17.40 8.62
N GLY A 704 14.52 -18.12 9.45
CA GLY A 704 14.29 -17.75 10.86
C GLY A 704 15.60 -17.71 11.65
N ALA A 705 16.43 -18.74 11.50
CA ALA A 705 17.75 -18.79 12.12
C ALA A 705 18.69 -17.67 11.68
N GLY A 706 18.58 -17.22 10.43
CA GLY A 706 19.28 -16.02 9.96
C GLY A 706 18.82 -14.76 10.71
N GLY A 707 17.52 -14.61 10.92
CA GLY A 707 16.94 -13.47 11.65
C GLY A 707 17.26 -13.48 13.15
N SER A 708 17.17 -14.64 13.81
CA SER A 708 17.55 -14.78 15.22
C SER A 708 19.04 -14.53 15.43
N LEU A 709 19.90 -14.96 14.51
CA LEU A 709 21.34 -14.67 14.54
C LEU A 709 21.62 -13.17 14.40
N VAL A 710 21.00 -12.48 13.43
CA VAL A 710 21.16 -11.03 13.25
C VAL A 710 20.70 -10.29 14.51
N MET A 711 19.52 -10.63 15.03
CA MET A 711 18.98 -10.03 16.24
C MET A 711 19.92 -10.24 17.44
N GLY A 712 20.40 -11.47 17.65
CA GLY A 712 21.32 -11.80 18.72
C GLY A 712 22.63 -11.02 18.65
N VAL A 713 23.21 -10.87 17.45
CA VAL A 713 24.43 -10.07 17.27
C VAL A 713 24.20 -8.59 17.57
N VAL A 714 23.09 -8.01 17.09
CA VAL A 714 22.75 -6.60 17.32
C VAL A 714 22.52 -6.33 18.81
N MET A 715 21.69 -7.14 19.46
CA MET A 715 21.38 -6.99 20.89
C MET A 715 22.62 -7.20 21.76
N ASN A 716 23.50 -8.14 21.40
CA ASN A 716 24.74 -8.35 22.15
C ASN A 716 25.72 -7.20 21.97
N SER A 717 25.76 -6.60 20.78
CA SER A 717 26.53 -5.39 20.54
C SER A 717 26.01 -4.22 21.38
N ILE A 718 24.69 -4.02 21.41
CA ILE A 718 24.03 -3.00 22.24
C ILE A 718 24.35 -3.24 23.72
N MET A 719 24.20 -4.48 24.20
CA MET A 719 24.47 -4.84 25.60
C MET A 719 25.95 -4.72 25.96
N ALA A 720 26.86 -5.13 25.09
CA ALA A 720 28.29 -4.96 25.31
C ALA A 720 28.69 -3.48 25.39
N ARG A 721 28.12 -2.60 24.56
CA ARG A 721 28.37 -1.15 24.62
C ARG A 721 27.72 -0.48 25.84
N SER A 722 26.59 -1.03 26.28
CA SER A 722 25.78 -0.47 27.37
C SER A 722 26.24 -0.93 28.77
N ALA A 723 26.64 -2.20 28.91
CA ALA A 723 27.04 -2.84 30.16
C ALA A 723 28.55 -3.13 30.27
N GLY A 724 29.31 -3.02 29.18
CA GLY A 724 30.75 -3.32 29.13
C GLY A 724 31.56 -2.49 30.14
N ASN A 725 32.62 -3.08 30.70
CA ASN A 725 33.52 -2.44 31.67
C ASN A 725 32.84 -1.79 32.89
N LYS A 726 31.70 -2.34 33.36
CA LYS A 726 30.90 -1.80 34.49
C LYS A 726 30.46 -0.34 34.29
N ARG A 727 30.30 0.09 33.03
CA ARG A 727 29.87 1.44 32.66
C ARG A 727 28.52 1.78 33.28
N ILE A 728 28.36 3.05 33.65
CA ILE A 728 27.08 3.64 34.05
C ILE A 728 26.66 4.58 32.90
N LEU A 729 25.47 4.35 32.36
CA LEU A 729 24.93 5.17 31.28
C LEU A 729 24.07 6.29 31.85
N ASN A 730 24.42 7.53 31.51
CA ASN A 730 23.60 8.70 31.85
C ASN A 730 22.41 8.83 30.87
N ARG A 731 21.46 7.91 30.99
CA ARG A 731 20.23 7.79 30.19
C ARG A 731 19.07 7.37 31.08
N THR A 732 17.83 7.69 30.70
CA THR A 732 16.64 7.11 31.33
C THR A 732 16.30 5.74 30.72
N PRO A 733 15.50 4.88 31.39
CA PRO A 733 15.01 3.63 30.80
C PRO A 733 14.24 3.83 29.49
N GLU A 734 13.42 4.88 29.40
CA GLU A 734 12.67 5.26 28.20
C GLU A 734 13.60 5.65 27.04
N GLU A 735 14.61 6.50 27.31
CA GLU A 735 15.59 6.89 26.30
C GLU A 735 16.36 5.68 25.78
N TRP A 736 16.80 4.79 26.68
CA TRP A 736 17.55 3.60 26.29
C TRP A 736 16.71 2.65 25.44
N LEU A 737 15.45 2.39 25.81
CA LEU A 737 14.55 1.55 25.01
C LEU A 737 14.22 2.17 23.64
N THR A 738 14.15 3.50 23.56
CA THR A 738 13.96 4.22 22.30
C THR A 738 15.17 4.05 21.39
N ASP A 739 16.39 4.25 21.91
CA ASP A 739 17.64 4.02 21.16
C ASP A 739 17.73 2.57 20.65
N VAL A 740 17.34 1.59 21.48
CA VAL A 740 17.32 0.17 21.10
C VAL A 740 16.31 -0.12 19.99
N TYR A 741 15.09 0.41 20.11
CA TYR A 741 14.09 0.25 19.06
C TYR A 741 14.56 0.83 17.73
N GLU A 742 15.11 2.05 17.71
CA GLU A 742 15.58 2.70 16.49
C GLU A 742 16.72 1.91 15.83
N GLU A 743 17.71 1.46 16.61
CA GLU A 743 18.85 0.69 16.10
C GLU A 743 18.42 -0.65 15.51
N VAL A 744 17.60 -1.42 16.24
CA VAL A 744 17.13 -2.73 15.78
C VAL A 744 16.19 -2.58 14.59
N ASN A 745 15.22 -1.67 14.65
CA ASN A 745 14.27 -1.46 13.55
C ASN A 745 15.00 -1.01 12.28
N MET A 746 16.01 -0.15 12.38
CA MET A 746 16.80 0.28 11.22
C MET A 746 17.56 -0.88 10.58
N VAL A 747 18.17 -1.76 11.37
CA VAL A 747 18.83 -2.98 10.85
C VAL A 747 17.82 -3.83 10.09
N PHE A 748 16.65 -4.11 10.67
CA PHE A 748 15.67 -4.96 10.02
C PHE A 748 14.99 -4.31 8.80
N LYS A 749 14.87 -2.98 8.75
CA LYS A 749 14.39 -2.26 7.55
C LYS A 749 15.31 -2.45 6.35
N THR A 750 16.61 -2.72 6.55
CA THR A 750 17.53 -2.98 5.43
C THR A 750 17.17 -4.24 4.64
N PHE A 751 16.45 -5.19 5.25
CA PHE A 751 15.93 -6.37 4.57
C PHE A 751 14.70 -6.08 3.69
N SER A 752 14.19 -4.84 3.64
CA SER A 752 13.08 -4.46 2.74
C SER A 752 11.84 -5.36 2.84
N GLY A 753 11.53 -5.85 4.05
CA GLY A 753 10.39 -6.73 4.32
C GLY A 753 10.62 -8.23 4.02
N THR A 754 11.79 -8.64 3.51
CA THR A 754 12.11 -10.08 3.32
C THR A 754 12.40 -10.80 4.63
N MET A 755 12.72 -10.04 5.68
CA MET A 755 12.95 -10.53 7.03
C MET A 755 12.44 -9.46 8.01
N VAL A 756 11.57 -9.88 8.92
CA VAL A 756 11.01 -9.06 9.99
C VAL A 756 11.03 -9.88 11.28
N ILE A 757 11.00 -9.22 12.43
CA ILE A 757 11.06 -9.89 13.73
C ILE A 757 9.99 -9.31 14.66
N SER A 758 9.26 -10.20 15.32
CA SER A 758 8.42 -9.84 16.46
C SER A 758 9.28 -9.88 17.72
N ALA A 759 9.14 -8.90 18.61
CA ALA A 759 9.89 -8.94 19.88
C ALA A 759 9.23 -8.09 20.96
N THR A 760 9.39 -8.54 22.19
CA THR A 760 9.12 -7.75 23.40
C THR A 760 10.43 -7.51 24.14
N VAL A 761 10.75 -6.22 24.36
CA VAL A 761 11.98 -5.80 25.07
C VAL A 761 11.60 -5.00 26.31
N MET A 762 12.14 -5.40 27.46
CA MET A 762 11.80 -4.84 28.76
C MET A 762 13.05 -4.43 29.56
N LEU A 763 12.93 -3.36 30.34
CA LEU A 763 13.83 -2.97 31.42
C LEU A 763 13.07 -2.99 32.74
N ILE A 764 13.60 -3.71 33.72
CA ILE A 764 13.01 -3.83 35.06
C ILE A 764 13.95 -3.23 36.09
N ASP A 765 13.49 -2.27 36.89
CA ASP A 765 14.24 -1.74 38.04
C ASP A 765 14.35 -2.84 39.12
N ASP A 766 15.59 -3.23 39.44
CA ASP A 766 15.89 -4.33 40.36
C ASP A 766 15.34 -4.12 41.78
N GLU A 767 15.15 -2.87 42.21
CA GLU A 767 14.70 -2.55 43.57
C GLU A 767 13.19 -2.40 43.65
N THR A 768 12.60 -1.69 42.67
CA THR A 768 11.19 -1.32 42.70
C THR A 768 10.29 -2.30 41.95
N GLY A 769 10.81 -3.08 41.01
CA GLY A 769 9.99 -3.95 40.15
C GLY A 769 9.19 -3.19 39.08
N LYS A 770 9.48 -1.89 38.88
CA LYS A 770 8.87 -1.11 37.80
C LYS A 770 9.48 -1.54 36.46
N ILE A 771 8.62 -1.81 35.48
CA ILE A 771 8.96 -2.21 34.12
C ILE A 771 8.75 -1.04 33.17
N TRP A 772 9.69 -0.87 32.24
CA TRP A 772 9.52 -0.12 30.99
C TRP A 772 9.69 -1.09 29.83
N PHE A 773 8.79 -1.08 28.86
CA PHE A 773 8.86 -2.04 27.75
C PHE A 773 8.21 -1.52 26.47
N PHE A 774 8.54 -2.14 25.35
CA PHE A 774 7.74 -2.10 24.13
C PHE A 774 7.53 -3.52 23.61
N ASN A 775 6.39 -3.73 22.96
CA ASN A 775 6.04 -4.98 22.29
C ASN A 775 5.76 -4.68 20.81
N ALA A 776 6.59 -5.24 19.93
CA ALA A 776 6.52 -5.10 18.48
C ALA A 776 5.83 -6.32 17.86
N GLU A 777 4.50 -6.36 17.88
CA GLU A 777 3.67 -7.45 17.32
C GLU A 777 4.10 -8.86 17.76
N HIS A 778 4.54 -8.97 19.01
CA HIS A 778 4.85 -10.23 19.68
C HIS A 778 3.69 -10.61 20.63
N PRO A 779 3.46 -11.89 20.94
CA PRO A 779 2.35 -12.28 21.81
C PRO A 779 2.39 -11.59 23.16
N PHE A 780 1.21 -11.31 23.71
CA PHE A 780 1.09 -10.57 24.97
C PHE A 780 1.76 -11.30 26.14
N SER A 781 2.38 -10.52 27.02
CA SER A 781 3.10 -10.99 28.19
C SER A 781 2.12 -11.39 29.29
N ILE A 782 2.34 -12.55 29.89
CA ILE A 782 1.44 -13.18 30.85
C ILE A 782 1.92 -12.87 32.27
N LEU A 783 1.09 -12.17 33.05
CA LEU A 783 1.25 -12.00 34.49
C LEU A 783 0.55 -13.13 35.22
N TYR A 784 1.33 -13.89 36.00
CA TYR A 784 0.83 -14.85 36.97
C TYR A 784 0.94 -14.27 38.39
N ARG A 785 -0.21 -14.03 39.02
CA ARG A 785 -0.34 -13.45 40.36
C ARG A 785 -1.44 -14.15 41.13
N ASP A 786 -1.16 -14.54 42.37
CA ASP A 786 -2.12 -15.17 43.30
C ASP A 786 -2.89 -16.36 42.69
N GLY A 787 -2.22 -17.18 41.88
CA GLY A 787 -2.83 -18.34 41.24
C GLY A 787 -3.66 -18.05 39.99
N LYS A 788 -3.61 -16.82 39.44
CA LYS A 788 -4.31 -16.42 38.22
C LYS A 788 -3.38 -15.87 37.16
N ALA A 789 -3.63 -16.22 35.90
CA ALA A 789 -2.90 -15.72 34.73
C ALA A 789 -3.71 -14.66 33.99
N SER A 790 -3.07 -13.58 33.55
CA SER A 790 -3.69 -12.51 32.77
C SER A 790 -2.66 -11.80 31.89
N PHE A 791 -3.09 -11.22 30.77
CA PHE A 791 -2.20 -10.39 29.93
C PHE A 791 -2.00 -9.00 30.54
N ILE A 792 -0.78 -8.44 30.43
CA ILE A 792 -0.49 -7.06 30.89
C ILE A 792 -0.81 -6.02 29.80
N GLU A 793 -0.72 -6.40 28.54
CA GLU A 793 -1.09 -5.58 27.38
C GLU A 793 -2.60 -5.65 27.10
N LYS A 794 -3.17 -4.56 26.55
CA LYS A 794 -4.59 -4.49 26.15
C LYS A 794 -4.79 -4.41 24.64
N GLU A 795 -3.79 -3.89 23.93
CA GLU A 795 -3.80 -3.66 22.49
C GLU A 795 -2.35 -3.61 21.99
N LEU A 796 -2.14 -3.98 20.72
CA LEU A 796 -0.85 -3.83 20.04
C LEU A 796 -0.67 -2.39 19.58
N LYS A 797 0.44 -1.75 19.97
CA LYS A 797 0.75 -0.35 19.64
C LYS A 797 1.89 -0.17 18.65
N LEU A 798 2.53 -1.25 18.22
CA LEU A 798 3.73 -1.21 17.39
C LEU A 798 3.76 -2.41 16.45
N ARG A 799 4.14 -2.19 15.19
CA ARG A 799 4.29 -3.24 14.16
C ARG A 799 5.59 -4.03 14.37
N LYS A 800 5.72 -5.22 13.76
CA LYS A 800 6.99 -6.00 13.76
C LYS A 800 8.17 -5.13 13.32
N LEU A 801 9.33 -5.37 13.92
CA LEU A 801 10.56 -4.64 13.61
C LEU A 801 11.00 -4.97 12.17
N GLY A 802 11.34 -3.93 11.41
CA GLY A 802 11.63 -4.01 9.98
C GLY A 802 10.50 -3.48 9.08
N LEU A 803 9.34 -3.13 9.64
CA LEU A 803 8.22 -2.51 8.92
C LEU A 803 8.04 -1.05 9.34
N ASP A 804 7.41 -0.26 8.47
CA ASP A 804 6.93 1.08 8.84
C ASP A 804 5.67 0.95 9.71
N SER A 805 5.66 1.67 10.84
CA SER A 805 4.51 1.69 11.76
C SER A 805 3.70 2.96 11.56
N GLU A 806 2.37 2.82 11.49
CA GLU A 806 1.42 3.94 11.44
C GLU A 806 1.25 4.61 12.82
N TYR A 807 1.69 3.95 13.89
CA TYR A 807 1.65 4.44 15.26
C TYR A 807 3.02 5.00 15.68
N PRO A 808 3.07 6.12 16.45
CA PRO A 808 4.32 6.60 17.01
C PRO A 808 4.86 5.59 18.03
N PHE A 809 6.18 5.43 18.06
CA PHE A 809 6.83 4.58 19.06
C PHE A 809 6.63 5.16 20.47
N GLU A 810 6.13 4.34 21.39
CA GLU A 810 5.92 4.71 22.79
C GLU A 810 6.38 3.58 23.71
N VAL A 811 7.09 3.93 24.77
CA VAL A 811 7.48 3.00 25.84
C VAL A 811 6.35 2.89 26.85
N GLN A 812 5.91 1.67 27.13
CA GLN A 812 4.88 1.36 28.10
C GLN A 812 5.49 1.07 29.48
N THR A 813 4.70 1.24 30.54
CA THR A 813 5.16 0.95 31.90
C THR A 813 4.20 0.05 32.66
N PHE A 814 4.73 -0.85 33.48
CA PHE A 814 3.98 -1.74 34.36
C PHE A 814 4.67 -1.87 35.73
N GLN A 815 3.95 -2.24 36.78
CA GLN A 815 4.50 -2.37 38.14
C GLN A 815 4.34 -3.81 38.65
N LEU A 816 5.47 -4.49 38.90
CA LEU A 816 5.49 -5.78 39.57
C LEU A 816 5.36 -5.61 41.09
N LEU A 817 4.68 -6.57 41.71
CA LEU A 817 4.60 -6.76 43.14
C LEU A 817 5.50 -7.94 43.55
N PRO A 818 6.06 -7.94 44.78
CA PRO A 818 6.79 -9.09 45.29
C PRO A 818 5.95 -10.38 45.20
N GLY A 819 6.54 -11.44 44.64
CA GLY A 819 5.86 -12.71 44.38
C GLY A 819 5.29 -12.85 42.96
N ASP A 820 5.19 -11.76 42.19
CA ASP A 820 4.73 -11.83 40.80
C ASP A 820 5.68 -12.62 39.90
N GLN A 821 5.09 -13.35 38.96
CA GLN A 821 5.80 -13.95 37.84
C GLN A 821 5.28 -13.39 36.52
N LEU A 822 6.18 -12.89 35.68
CA LEU A 822 5.90 -12.42 34.33
C LEU A 822 6.50 -13.41 33.32
N ILE A 823 5.70 -13.84 32.34
CA ILE A 823 6.08 -14.83 31.33
C ILE A 823 5.93 -14.21 29.94
N LEU A 824 7.00 -14.22 29.15
CA LEU A 824 7.04 -13.83 27.74
C LEU A 824 7.15 -15.12 26.91
N ALA A 825 6.41 -15.23 25.82
CA ALA A 825 6.45 -16.42 24.98
C ALA A 825 6.16 -16.10 23.51
N SER A 826 6.78 -16.84 22.60
CA SER A 826 6.51 -16.76 21.15
C SER A 826 5.15 -17.35 20.77
N ASP A 827 4.73 -17.13 19.51
CA ASP A 827 3.45 -17.58 18.97
C ASP A 827 3.35 -19.10 18.83
N GLY A 828 4.48 -19.83 18.88
CA GLY A 828 4.51 -21.27 19.04
C GLY A 828 3.70 -21.81 20.24
N ARG A 829 3.43 -20.97 21.25
CA ARG A 829 2.55 -21.32 22.38
C ARG A 829 1.09 -21.51 21.97
N ASP A 830 0.68 -20.90 20.86
CA ASP A 830 -0.70 -20.87 20.35
C ASP A 830 -0.84 -21.77 19.08
N ASP A 831 0.25 -22.00 18.34
CA ASP A 831 0.35 -22.75 17.08
C ASP A 831 0.36 -24.29 17.23
N ILE A 832 -0.72 -24.84 17.79
CA ILE A 832 -0.87 -26.28 18.08
C ILE A 832 -1.84 -26.95 17.09
N ASP A 833 -1.42 -28.05 16.46
CA ASP A 833 -2.28 -28.93 15.65
C ASP A 833 -3.04 -29.91 16.56
N LEU A 834 -4.36 -29.72 16.63
CA LEU A 834 -5.27 -30.50 17.47
C LEU A 834 -5.67 -31.84 16.83
N THR A 835 -5.39 -32.05 15.54
CA THR A 835 -5.75 -33.27 14.80
C THR A 835 -4.56 -33.79 13.98
N PRO A 836 -3.44 -34.17 14.63
CA PRO A 836 -2.21 -34.56 13.94
C PRO A 836 -2.36 -35.85 13.10
N ASP A 837 -3.33 -36.70 13.44
CA ASP A 837 -3.59 -37.99 12.78
C ASP A 837 -4.63 -37.92 11.63
N GLU A 838 -5.20 -36.75 11.35
CA GLU A 838 -6.20 -36.57 10.28
C GLU A 838 -5.61 -35.90 9.03
N ASP A 839 -6.16 -36.20 7.85
CA ASP A 839 -5.74 -35.58 6.57
C ASP A 839 -6.01 -34.05 6.53
N VAL A 840 -6.87 -33.55 7.43
CA VAL A 840 -7.21 -32.13 7.57
C VAL A 840 -6.75 -31.65 8.95
N ARG A 841 -5.72 -30.79 8.97
CA ARG A 841 -5.17 -30.20 10.20
C ARG A 841 -6.09 -29.14 10.77
N THR A 842 -6.28 -29.15 12.09
CA THR A 842 -7.07 -28.15 12.82
C THR A 842 -6.14 -27.44 13.80
N ILE A 843 -5.82 -26.17 13.53
CA ILE A 843 -4.92 -25.37 14.38
C ILE A 843 -5.74 -24.69 15.49
N ASN A 844 -5.18 -24.58 16.69
CA ASN A 844 -5.78 -23.82 17.79
C ASN A 844 -5.96 -22.33 17.41
N GLU A 845 -7.19 -21.82 17.55
CA GLU A 845 -7.54 -20.40 17.31
C GLU A 845 -7.82 -19.63 18.63
N ASP A 846 -7.73 -20.28 19.79
CA ASP A 846 -7.99 -19.64 21.10
C ASP A 846 -6.69 -19.15 21.76
N GLU A 847 -6.39 -17.86 21.58
CA GLU A 847 -5.23 -17.16 22.17
C GLU A 847 -5.28 -17.05 23.70
N PHE A 848 -6.42 -17.34 24.35
CA PHE A 848 -6.55 -17.33 25.81
C PHE A 848 -6.24 -18.70 26.43
N LEU A 849 -6.13 -19.75 25.62
CA LEU A 849 -5.92 -21.11 26.08
C LEU A 849 -4.62 -21.25 26.89
N VAL A 850 -3.56 -20.53 26.49
CA VAL A 850 -2.28 -20.51 27.20
C VAL A 850 -2.41 -20.04 28.65
N LEU A 851 -3.32 -19.11 28.95
CA LEU A 851 -3.53 -18.62 30.33
C LEU A 851 -3.98 -19.74 31.26
N LYS A 852 -4.88 -20.60 30.79
CA LYS A 852 -5.38 -21.75 31.56
C LYS A 852 -4.24 -22.72 31.89
N TYR A 853 -3.36 -22.99 30.93
CA TYR A 853 -2.24 -23.91 31.13
C TYR A 853 -1.15 -23.32 32.02
N VAL A 854 -0.92 -22.02 31.96
CA VAL A 854 -0.05 -21.32 32.91
C VAL A 854 -0.61 -21.41 34.34
N GLU A 855 -1.93 -21.29 34.52
CA GLU A 855 -2.57 -21.48 35.83
C GLU A 855 -2.43 -22.93 36.34
N GLU A 856 -2.63 -23.93 35.47
CA GLU A 856 -2.51 -25.35 35.80
C GLU A 856 -1.06 -25.73 36.14
N ALA A 857 -0.09 -25.20 35.40
CA ALA A 857 1.34 -25.33 35.65
C ALA A 857 1.85 -24.47 36.82
N LYS A 858 0.97 -23.68 37.46
CA LYS A 858 1.32 -22.75 38.56
C LYS A 858 2.44 -21.77 38.20
N GLY A 859 2.51 -21.35 36.94
CA GLY A 859 3.54 -20.45 36.43
C GLY A 859 4.86 -21.12 36.04
N ASP A 860 4.99 -22.45 36.14
CA ASP A 860 6.18 -23.16 35.67
C ASP A 860 6.17 -23.26 34.13
N ILE A 861 7.18 -22.69 33.48
CA ILE A 861 7.23 -22.62 32.01
C ILE A 861 7.48 -23.99 31.35
N TYR A 862 8.21 -24.89 32.00
CA TYR A 862 8.49 -26.23 31.46
C TYR A 862 7.27 -27.14 31.60
N GLU A 863 6.55 -27.04 32.72
CA GLU A 863 5.29 -27.77 32.87
C GLU A 863 4.20 -27.20 31.96
N THR A 864 4.19 -25.89 31.73
CA THR A 864 3.29 -25.27 30.74
C THR A 864 3.53 -25.84 29.35
N GLU A 865 4.80 -25.98 28.94
CA GLU A 865 5.16 -26.62 27.67
C GLU A 865 4.68 -28.08 27.58
N ASN A 866 4.91 -28.87 28.63
CA ASN A 866 4.47 -30.27 28.69
C ASN A 866 2.94 -30.37 28.51
N LEU A 867 2.17 -29.53 29.20
CA LEU A 867 0.71 -29.51 29.09
C LEU A 867 0.26 -29.13 27.68
N LEU A 868 0.90 -28.14 27.05
CA LEU A 868 0.60 -27.75 25.66
C LEU A 868 0.90 -28.90 24.68
N LYS A 869 1.99 -29.66 24.87
CA LYS A 869 2.32 -30.85 24.06
C LYS A 869 1.33 -32.00 24.24
N THR A 870 0.60 -32.08 25.36
CA THR A 870 -0.46 -33.09 25.52
C THR A 870 -1.74 -32.75 24.76
N LEU A 871 -1.92 -31.49 24.36
CA LEU A 871 -3.08 -31.02 23.59
C LEU A 871 -2.99 -31.40 22.10
N GLY A 872 -1.78 -31.39 21.53
CA GLY A 872 -1.55 -31.60 20.10
C GLY A 872 -0.07 -31.43 19.71
N GLU A 873 0.22 -31.46 18.41
CA GLU A 873 1.59 -31.31 17.89
C GLU A 873 1.94 -29.83 17.67
N LEU A 874 3.11 -29.38 18.15
CA LEU A 874 3.60 -28.02 17.94
C LEU A 874 3.94 -27.79 16.46
N THR A 875 3.37 -26.74 15.87
CA THR A 875 3.57 -26.43 14.45
C THR A 875 4.57 -25.30 14.18
N ASP A 876 5.13 -24.68 15.22
CA ASP A 876 6.18 -23.67 15.11
C ASP A 876 7.29 -23.79 16.17
N ASP A 877 8.31 -22.93 16.08
CA ASP A 877 9.33 -22.71 17.10
C ASP A 877 8.68 -22.20 18.41
N MET A 878 9.19 -22.62 19.57
CA MET A 878 8.59 -22.25 20.85
C MET A 878 9.64 -21.79 21.86
N SER A 879 9.40 -20.62 22.46
CA SER A 879 10.22 -20.07 23.53
C SER A 879 9.34 -19.53 24.63
N MET A 880 9.76 -19.73 25.87
CA MET A 880 9.15 -19.10 27.03
C MET A 880 10.23 -18.59 27.96
N LEU A 881 10.06 -17.36 28.43
CA LEU A 881 10.93 -16.68 29.36
C LEU A 881 10.12 -16.22 30.57
N SER A 882 10.49 -16.69 31.75
CA SER A 882 9.87 -16.32 33.01
C SER A 882 10.74 -15.39 33.85
N ILE A 883 10.06 -14.53 34.62
CA ILE A 883 10.67 -13.50 35.45
C ILE A 883 9.94 -13.49 36.79
N THR A 884 10.64 -13.66 37.90
CA THR A 884 10.05 -13.59 39.24
C THR A 884 10.66 -12.46 40.04
N PHE A 885 9.81 -11.57 40.58
CA PHE A 885 10.24 -10.44 41.40
C PHE A 885 10.10 -10.76 42.90
N LYS A 886 11.21 -10.69 43.65
CA LYS A 886 11.30 -10.89 45.11
C LYS A 886 10.49 -12.09 45.63
N SER A 887 10.93 -13.29 45.25
CA SER A 887 10.38 -14.56 45.78
C SER A 887 10.69 -14.71 47.28
N GLU A 888 9.64 -14.86 48.11
CA GLU A 888 9.79 -15.28 49.50
C GLU A 888 10.35 -16.72 49.55
N LYS A 889 11.40 -16.95 50.36
CA LYS A 889 11.91 -18.29 50.63
C LYS A 889 10.88 -19.09 51.43
N VAL A 890 10.07 -19.89 50.76
CA VAL A 890 9.32 -20.99 51.37
C VAL A 890 10.05 -22.29 51.04
N GLY A 891 10.52 -22.98 52.08
CA GLY A 891 11.14 -24.29 51.96
C GLY A 891 10.10 -25.39 51.92
N SER A 892 10.11 -26.20 50.87
CA SER A 892 9.67 -27.60 50.92
C SER A 892 10.23 -28.38 49.73
N SER A 893 10.62 -29.61 50.06
CA SER A 893 11.19 -30.68 49.25
C SER A 893 10.38 -31.04 48.01
N ILE A 894 11.04 -31.13 46.85
CA ILE A 894 11.06 -32.25 45.88
C ILE A 894 12.13 -31.91 44.84
N SER A 895 13.09 -32.81 44.66
CA SER A 895 14.10 -32.77 43.60
C SER A 895 13.48 -33.25 42.29
N PRO A 896 13.69 -32.54 41.18
CA PRO A 896 14.24 -33.19 40.00
C PRO A 896 15.56 -32.52 39.61
N GLU A 897 16.49 -33.31 39.09
CA GLU A 897 17.84 -32.91 38.73
C GLU A 897 17.85 -31.69 37.81
N ARG A 898 18.39 -30.58 38.30
CA ARG A 898 18.63 -29.36 37.51
C ARG A 898 19.79 -29.58 36.57
N TYR A 899 19.51 -29.48 35.28
CA TYR A 899 20.46 -29.17 34.24
C TYR A 899 21.21 -27.87 34.61
N GLN A 900 22.51 -27.97 34.89
CA GLN A 900 23.38 -26.80 35.02
C GLN A 900 23.91 -26.45 33.62
N PRO A 901 23.81 -25.18 33.18
CA PRO A 901 24.56 -24.76 32.00
C PRO A 901 26.04 -24.71 32.37
N GLU A 902 26.83 -25.59 31.77
CA GLU A 902 28.28 -25.58 31.87
C GLU A 902 28.81 -24.22 31.38
N THR A 903 29.50 -23.51 32.28
CA THR A 903 30.41 -22.44 31.88
C THR A 903 31.63 -23.12 31.26
N VAL A 904 31.72 -23.07 29.93
CA VAL A 904 32.88 -23.60 29.19
C VAL A 904 34.08 -22.68 29.45
N SER A 905 34.89 -23.04 30.45
CA SER A 905 36.33 -22.77 30.40
C SER A 905 36.96 -23.75 29.43
N SER A 906 37.92 -23.29 28.63
CA SER A 906 38.44 -23.96 27.44
C SER A 906 39.30 -25.22 27.67
N ASP A 907 39.36 -25.76 28.90
CA ASP A 907 40.37 -26.77 29.25
C ASP A 907 39.84 -28.16 29.65
N ASN A 908 38.52 -28.40 29.75
CA ASN A 908 37.99 -29.66 30.30
C ASN A 908 37.12 -30.48 29.32
N VAL A 909 37.67 -30.95 28.19
CA VAL A 909 36.94 -31.83 27.25
C VAL A 909 37.20 -33.33 27.47
N PHE A 910 38.01 -33.73 28.45
CA PHE A 910 38.25 -35.15 28.77
C PHE A 910 38.38 -35.39 30.27
N ASP A 911 37.28 -35.22 31.00
CA ASP A 911 37.06 -36.11 32.16
C ASP A 911 36.12 -37.24 31.72
N PRO A 912 36.33 -38.48 32.18
CA PRO A 912 35.52 -39.60 31.76
C PRO A 912 34.10 -39.49 32.34
N PRO A 913 33.07 -40.05 31.68
CA PRO A 913 31.74 -40.10 32.25
C PRO A 913 31.78 -40.90 33.55
N LYS A 914 31.18 -40.36 34.62
CA LYS A 914 30.84 -41.14 35.80
C LYS A 914 29.59 -41.97 35.50
N ASP A 915 29.78 -43.06 34.75
CA ASP A 915 28.84 -44.18 34.69
C ASP A 915 29.61 -45.49 34.48
N ASN A 916 29.40 -46.42 35.42
CA ASN A 916 29.77 -47.83 35.49
C ASN A 916 30.98 -48.31 34.67
N TRP A 917 32.16 -48.31 35.31
CA TRP A 917 33.29 -49.16 34.95
C TRP A 917 33.04 -50.59 35.42
N ASP A 918 32.78 -51.52 34.50
CA ASP A 918 32.91 -52.95 34.79
C ASP A 918 34.37 -53.34 34.59
N ALA A 919 35.04 -53.75 35.67
CA ALA A 919 36.47 -54.09 35.71
C ALA A 919 36.82 -55.41 34.98
N SER A 920 35.96 -55.85 34.06
CA SER A 920 36.04 -57.13 33.34
C SER A 920 36.57 -56.99 31.90
N LEU A 921 36.68 -55.77 31.34
CA LEU A 921 37.31 -55.54 30.04
C LEU A 921 38.84 -55.53 30.16
N THR A 922 39.43 -56.71 30.00
CA THR A 922 40.87 -56.83 29.72
C THR A 922 41.24 -55.94 28.53
N THR A 923 42.46 -55.38 28.51
CA THR A 923 42.99 -54.57 27.39
C THR A 923 42.89 -55.28 26.02
N ALA A 924 42.82 -56.62 26.03
CA ALA A 924 42.55 -57.45 24.86
C ALA A 924 41.09 -57.38 24.36
N GLY A 925 40.10 -57.30 25.26
CA GLY A 925 38.68 -57.17 24.91
C GLY A 925 38.37 -55.83 24.25
N ALA A 926 38.93 -54.74 24.78
CA ALA A 926 38.79 -53.40 24.22
C ALA A 926 39.36 -53.30 22.78
N PHE A 927 40.44 -54.04 22.48
CA PHE A 927 41.03 -54.06 21.14
C PHE A 927 40.15 -54.77 20.11
N GLU A 928 39.57 -55.93 20.46
CA GLU A 928 38.68 -56.65 19.55
C GLU A 928 37.34 -55.93 19.36
N GLU A 929 36.79 -55.32 20.41
CA GLU A 929 35.57 -54.51 20.33
C GLU A 929 35.77 -53.28 19.42
N ALA A 930 36.89 -52.57 19.59
CA ALA A 930 37.22 -51.44 18.74
C ALA A 930 37.46 -51.83 17.27
N LYS A 931 37.94 -53.04 17.02
CA LYS A 931 38.09 -53.57 15.66
C LYS A 931 36.74 -53.86 15.02
N VAL A 932 35.78 -54.38 15.77
CA VAL A 932 34.39 -54.58 15.31
C VAL A 932 33.74 -53.24 14.99
N TYR A 933 33.83 -52.24 15.88
CA TYR A 933 33.34 -50.89 15.60
C TYR A 933 34.01 -50.29 14.35
N TYR A 934 35.33 -50.46 14.19
CA TYR A 934 36.02 -49.99 12.99
C TYR A 934 35.55 -50.69 11.71
N GLN A 935 35.27 -52.01 11.76
CA GLN A 935 34.75 -52.77 10.61
C GLN A 935 33.31 -52.39 10.27
N ASN A 936 32.51 -52.00 11.25
CA ASN A 936 31.14 -51.52 11.08
C ASN A 936 31.07 -50.04 10.63
N GLY A 937 32.21 -49.35 10.51
CA GLY A 937 32.27 -47.92 10.16
C GLY A 937 32.07 -46.97 11.35
N GLU A 938 31.91 -47.51 12.55
CA GLU A 938 31.70 -46.84 13.84
C GLU A 938 33.03 -46.32 14.43
N ILE A 939 33.70 -45.43 13.69
CA ILE A 939 35.08 -44.98 13.99
C ILE A 939 35.18 -44.24 15.34
N GLU A 940 34.17 -43.46 15.74
CA GLU A 940 34.20 -42.71 17.01
C GLU A 940 34.11 -43.63 18.24
N GLN A 941 33.29 -44.68 18.20
CA GLN A 941 33.23 -45.67 19.28
C GLN A 941 34.54 -46.48 19.34
N ALA A 942 35.11 -46.84 18.18
CA ALA A 942 36.42 -47.48 18.11
C ALA A 942 37.52 -46.62 18.76
N ILE A 943 37.55 -45.31 18.49
CA ILE A 943 38.49 -44.36 19.11
C ILE A 943 38.23 -44.24 20.61
N SER A 944 36.97 -44.13 21.04
CA SER A 944 36.59 -43.97 22.45
C SER A 944 37.02 -45.16 23.30
N VAL A 945 36.70 -46.39 22.85
CA VAL A 945 37.08 -47.64 23.54
C VAL A 945 38.60 -47.78 23.58
N MET A 946 39.28 -47.51 22.47
CA MET A 946 40.75 -47.60 22.39
C MET A 946 41.45 -46.52 23.20
N TYR A 947 40.92 -45.29 23.26
CA TYR A 947 41.51 -44.20 24.02
C TYR A 947 41.39 -44.45 25.52
N LYS A 948 40.27 -45.01 25.99
CA LYS A 948 40.12 -45.48 27.38
C LYS A 948 41.16 -46.56 27.71
N ALA A 949 41.38 -47.51 26.80
CA ALA A 949 42.40 -48.53 27.00
C ALA A 949 43.84 -48.01 26.90
N PHE A 950 44.10 -46.98 26.07
CA PHE A 950 45.37 -46.25 26.03
C PHE A 950 45.68 -45.51 27.34
N LEU A 951 44.66 -44.91 27.98
CA LEU A 951 44.83 -44.29 29.29
C LEU A 951 45.17 -45.32 30.38
N ALA A 952 44.68 -46.57 30.24
CA ALA A 952 44.95 -47.65 31.18
C ALA A 952 46.33 -48.31 30.98
N ASP A 953 46.78 -48.48 29.74
CA ASP A 953 48.12 -48.99 29.40
C ASP A 953 48.72 -48.23 28.19
N PRO A 954 49.38 -47.09 28.43
CA PRO A 954 50.00 -46.28 27.37
C PRO A 954 51.19 -46.97 26.68
N THR A 955 51.73 -48.06 27.24
CA THR A 955 52.93 -48.74 26.72
C THR A 955 52.61 -49.80 25.66
N ASN A 956 51.32 -50.09 25.43
CA ASN A 956 50.90 -51.14 24.52
C ASN A 956 51.03 -50.71 23.05
N GLN A 957 52.15 -51.06 22.43
CA GLN A 957 52.50 -50.67 21.06
C GLN A 957 51.48 -51.10 19.99
N LYS A 958 50.86 -52.28 20.14
CA LYS A 958 49.85 -52.76 19.19
C LYS A 958 48.58 -51.91 19.24
N MET A 959 48.21 -51.46 20.43
CA MET A 959 47.05 -50.59 20.64
C MET A 959 47.33 -49.17 20.18
N ASN A 960 48.50 -48.63 20.51
CA ASN A 960 48.91 -47.29 20.09
C ASN A 960 48.98 -47.17 18.57
N LYS A 961 49.50 -48.20 17.88
CA LYS A 961 49.51 -48.28 16.42
C LYS A 961 48.11 -48.21 15.83
N PHE A 962 47.18 -48.99 16.37
CA PHE A 962 45.80 -49.05 15.87
C PHE A 962 45.05 -47.75 16.20
N LEU A 963 45.12 -47.26 17.44
CA LEU A 963 44.49 -46.03 17.87
C LEU A 963 45.03 -44.81 17.11
N GLY A 964 46.36 -44.69 16.95
CA GLY A 964 46.96 -43.60 16.18
C GLY A 964 46.48 -43.56 14.73
N LEU A 965 46.39 -44.72 14.07
CA LEU A 965 45.89 -44.82 12.69
C LEU A 965 44.38 -44.54 12.59
N VAL A 966 43.59 -45.12 13.50
CA VAL A 966 42.13 -44.97 13.50
C VAL A 966 41.73 -43.55 13.87
N SER A 967 42.39 -42.91 14.84
CA SER A 967 42.20 -41.50 15.19
C SER A 967 42.59 -40.57 14.04
N TYR A 968 43.70 -40.85 13.34
CA TYR A 968 44.08 -40.07 12.16
C TYR A 968 43.04 -40.19 11.03
N LYS A 969 42.61 -41.41 10.70
CA LYS A 969 41.57 -41.65 9.68
C LYS A 969 40.20 -41.10 10.09
N GLY A 970 39.88 -41.18 11.38
CA GLY A 970 38.69 -40.62 12.02
C GLY A 970 38.73 -39.09 12.22
N LYS A 971 39.83 -38.43 11.84
CA LYS A 971 40.05 -36.98 11.94
C LYS A 971 40.11 -36.43 13.36
N ASP A 972 40.30 -37.28 14.38
CA ASP A 972 40.67 -36.84 15.73
C ASP A 972 42.19 -36.63 15.80
N TYR A 973 42.63 -35.50 15.26
CA TYR A 973 44.05 -35.18 15.14
C TYR A 973 44.73 -34.98 16.50
N ARG A 974 43.98 -34.62 17.55
CA ARG A 974 44.53 -34.43 18.90
C ARG A 974 44.90 -35.77 19.53
N VAL A 975 43.98 -36.74 19.49
CA VAL A 975 44.27 -38.09 19.98
C VAL A 975 45.34 -38.75 19.10
N ALA A 976 45.24 -38.59 17.77
CA ALA A 976 46.23 -39.10 16.84
C ALA A 976 47.63 -38.56 17.15
N ALA A 977 47.79 -37.23 17.31
CA ALA A 977 49.08 -36.62 17.63
C ALA A 977 49.66 -37.15 18.95
N LYS A 978 48.85 -37.20 20.01
CA LYS A 978 49.27 -37.68 21.33
C LYS A 978 49.72 -39.15 21.30
N VAL A 979 48.91 -40.02 20.69
CA VAL A 979 49.16 -41.47 20.65
C VAL A 979 50.31 -41.80 19.69
N LEU A 980 50.39 -41.14 18.53
CA LEU A 980 51.49 -41.32 17.58
C LEU A 980 52.81 -40.83 18.16
N THR A 981 52.81 -39.75 18.95
CA THR A 981 54.01 -39.29 19.65
C THR A 981 54.53 -40.34 20.63
N GLU A 982 53.66 -41.01 21.38
CA GLU A 982 54.07 -42.11 22.27
C GLU A 982 54.49 -43.36 21.49
N PHE A 983 53.77 -43.73 20.43
CA PHE A 983 54.11 -44.87 19.57
C PHE A 983 55.49 -44.73 18.90
N LEU A 984 55.83 -43.53 18.44
CA LEU A 984 57.07 -43.26 17.70
C LEU A 984 58.31 -43.14 18.59
N LYS A 985 58.16 -43.03 19.92
CA LYS A 985 59.31 -43.11 20.85
C LYS A 985 60.02 -44.46 20.76
N ASP A 986 59.24 -45.53 20.67
CA ASP A 986 59.76 -46.91 20.62
C ASP A 986 59.87 -47.46 19.19
N ASN A 987 59.23 -46.81 18.20
CA ASN A 987 59.26 -47.22 16.78
C ASN A 987 59.66 -46.05 15.86
N PRO A 988 60.87 -45.47 16.02
CA PRO A 988 61.27 -44.25 15.30
C PRO A 988 61.57 -44.47 13.81
N ASP A 989 61.63 -45.72 13.34
CA ASP A 989 62.04 -46.13 12.00
C ASP A 989 60.89 -46.22 10.97
N ILE A 990 59.64 -45.96 11.37
CA ILE A 990 58.47 -46.12 10.51
C ILE A 990 58.01 -44.78 9.91
N SER A 991 58.40 -44.51 8.66
CA SER A 991 58.11 -43.25 7.94
C SER A 991 56.62 -42.90 7.87
N GLU A 992 55.75 -43.89 7.64
CA GLU A 992 54.31 -43.69 7.47
C GLU A 992 53.65 -43.02 8.69
N TYR A 993 54.06 -43.40 9.91
CA TYR A 993 53.50 -42.86 11.15
C TYR A 993 54.07 -41.48 11.48
N TRP A 994 55.33 -41.21 11.12
CA TRP A 994 55.88 -39.84 11.17
C TRP A 994 55.10 -38.88 10.25
N TYR A 995 54.69 -39.35 9.06
CA TYR A 995 53.82 -38.59 8.17
C TYR A 995 52.42 -38.35 8.78
N TYR A 996 51.81 -39.36 9.39
CA TYR A 996 50.52 -39.19 10.07
C TYR A 996 50.61 -38.23 11.26
N LEU A 997 51.70 -38.29 12.05
CA LEU A 997 51.96 -37.32 13.11
C LEU A 997 52.11 -35.91 12.55
N ALA A 998 52.93 -35.73 11.51
CA ALA A 998 53.13 -34.45 10.85
C ALA A 998 51.83 -33.84 10.32
N MET A 999 50.98 -34.65 9.70
CA MET A 999 49.67 -34.20 9.21
C MET A 999 48.72 -33.85 10.36
N SER A 1000 48.74 -34.62 11.45
CA SER A 1000 47.91 -34.38 12.64
C SER A 1000 48.30 -33.07 13.33
N GLU A 1001 49.59 -32.85 13.59
CA GLU A 1001 50.14 -31.61 14.15
C GLU A 1001 49.86 -30.40 13.25
N LYS A 1002 49.98 -30.56 11.91
CA LYS A 1002 49.61 -29.50 10.97
C LYS A 1002 48.15 -29.09 11.09
N LYS A 1003 47.25 -30.07 11.26
CA LYS A 1003 45.81 -29.82 11.42
C LYS A 1003 45.46 -29.19 12.77
N LEU A 1004 46.29 -29.40 13.78
CA LEU A 1004 46.17 -28.73 15.08
C LEU A 1004 46.79 -27.31 15.10
N GLY A 1005 47.47 -26.90 14.02
CA GLY A 1005 48.12 -25.59 13.92
C GLY A 1005 49.51 -25.53 14.53
N ASN A 1006 50.05 -26.66 15.01
CA ASN A 1006 51.39 -26.75 15.57
C ASN A 1006 52.42 -26.93 14.45
N TYR A 1007 52.67 -25.87 13.66
CA TYR A 1007 53.45 -26.00 12.42
C TYR A 1007 54.91 -26.39 12.64
N GLN A 1008 55.52 -26.02 13.77
CA GLN A 1008 56.90 -26.39 14.09
C GLN A 1008 57.05 -27.90 14.34
N THR A 1009 56.20 -28.49 15.18
CA THR A 1009 56.21 -29.94 15.44
C THR A 1009 55.80 -30.73 14.21
N ALA A 1010 54.87 -30.20 13.42
CA ALA A 1010 54.51 -30.76 12.12
C ALA A 1010 55.70 -30.80 11.15
N LEU A 1011 56.50 -29.74 11.11
CA LEU A 1011 57.69 -29.65 10.27
C LEU A 1011 58.76 -30.66 10.73
N ASP A 1012 59.01 -30.75 12.03
CA ASP A 1012 59.99 -31.67 12.60
C ASP A 1012 59.62 -33.14 12.32
N ALA A 1013 58.34 -33.50 12.51
CA ALA A 1013 57.82 -34.84 12.19
C ALA A 1013 57.89 -35.12 10.67
N ALA A 1014 57.56 -34.15 9.82
CA ALA A 1014 57.66 -34.30 8.37
C ALA A 1014 59.12 -34.47 7.90
N HIS A 1015 60.08 -33.82 8.57
CA HIS A 1015 61.50 -34.03 8.31
C HIS A 1015 61.97 -35.43 8.72
N GLN A 1016 61.49 -35.96 9.85
CA GLN A 1016 61.79 -37.35 10.22
C GLN A 1016 61.22 -38.34 9.19
N ALA A 1017 59.97 -38.15 8.74
CA ALA A 1017 59.39 -38.94 7.67
C ALA A 1017 60.23 -38.85 6.37
N HIS A 1018 60.72 -37.66 6.01
CA HIS A 1018 61.54 -37.46 4.81
C HIS A 1018 62.94 -38.07 4.92
N LYS A 1019 63.51 -38.12 6.13
CA LYS A 1019 64.80 -38.78 6.38
C LYS A 1019 64.70 -40.29 6.17
N LEU A 1020 63.55 -40.88 6.53
CA LEU A 1020 63.28 -42.31 6.39
C LEU A 1020 62.83 -42.69 4.98
N ASP A 1021 62.06 -41.82 4.33
CA ASP A 1021 61.60 -41.97 2.95
C ASP A 1021 61.67 -40.64 2.19
N SER A 1022 62.77 -40.45 1.46
CA SER A 1022 63.07 -39.18 0.80
C SER A 1022 62.28 -38.94 -0.49
N GLU A 1023 61.61 -39.97 -1.02
CA GLU A 1023 60.84 -39.90 -2.28
C GLU A 1023 59.32 -40.00 -2.05
N ASN A 1024 58.88 -40.00 -0.80
CA ASN A 1024 57.46 -39.98 -0.46
C ASN A 1024 56.77 -38.69 -0.94
N LEU A 1025 56.00 -38.80 -2.03
CA LEU A 1025 55.32 -37.67 -2.65
C LEU A 1025 54.35 -36.97 -1.68
N GLN A 1026 53.59 -37.73 -0.89
CA GLN A 1026 52.64 -37.19 0.08
C GLN A 1026 53.35 -36.37 1.16
N ASN A 1027 54.50 -36.85 1.65
CA ASN A 1027 55.27 -36.12 2.65
C ASN A 1027 56.01 -34.91 2.06
N LEU A 1028 56.50 -34.97 0.82
CA LEU A 1028 57.09 -33.82 0.12
C LEU A 1028 56.06 -32.69 -0.08
N VAL A 1029 54.83 -33.03 -0.45
CA VAL A 1029 53.70 -32.10 -0.53
C VAL A 1029 53.39 -31.51 0.85
N ASN A 1030 53.46 -32.32 1.92
CA ASN A 1030 53.24 -31.84 3.27
C ASN A 1030 54.36 -30.90 3.75
N LEU A 1031 55.64 -31.22 3.49
CA LEU A 1031 56.79 -30.37 3.79
C LEU A 1031 56.71 -29.03 3.08
N ALA A 1032 56.32 -29.02 1.80
CA ALA A 1032 56.06 -27.82 1.04
C ALA A 1032 54.99 -26.95 1.70
N ASP A 1033 53.84 -27.53 2.02
CA ASP A 1033 52.69 -26.79 2.58
C ASP A 1033 52.98 -26.27 3.99
N VAL A 1034 53.61 -27.07 4.87
CA VAL A 1034 54.01 -26.63 6.22
C VAL A 1034 55.05 -25.50 6.14
N SER A 1035 56.05 -25.62 5.26
CA SER A 1035 57.06 -24.57 5.06
C SER A 1035 56.43 -23.26 4.58
N ARG A 1036 55.42 -23.33 3.71
CA ARG A 1036 54.63 -22.18 3.26
C ARG A 1036 53.83 -21.56 4.41
N LEU A 1037 53.16 -22.38 5.23
CA LEU A 1037 52.38 -21.92 6.38
C LEU A 1037 53.24 -21.24 7.44
N MET A 1038 54.51 -21.62 7.55
CA MET A 1038 55.51 -20.97 8.40
C MET A 1038 56.17 -19.74 7.77
N GLY A 1039 55.77 -19.34 6.56
CA GLY A 1039 56.31 -18.18 5.85
C GLY A 1039 57.67 -18.41 5.18
N ASN A 1040 58.18 -19.64 5.12
CA ASN A 1040 59.46 -19.97 4.48
C ASN A 1040 59.23 -20.41 3.03
N VAL A 1041 59.07 -19.42 2.15
CA VAL A 1041 58.72 -19.60 0.73
C VAL A 1041 59.82 -20.34 -0.03
N ASP A 1042 61.10 -20.05 0.22
CA ASP A 1042 62.24 -20.69 -0.48
C ASP A 1042 62.33 -22.20 -0.21
N ARG A 1043 62.15 -22.61 1.05
CA ARG A 1043 62.09 -24.04 1.40
C ARG A 1043 60.86 -24.70 0.82
N SER A 1044 59.72 -24.02 0.84
CA SER A 1044 58.49 -24.52 0.25
C SER A 1044 58.67 -24.80 -1.24
N LEU A 1045 59.29 -23.86 -1.98
CA LEU A 1045 59.58 -24.02 -3.41
C LEU A 1045 60.47 -25.22 -3.68
N THR A 1046 61.53 -25.40 -2.87
CA THR A 1046 62.44 -26.55 -2.99
C THR A 1046 61.69 -27.90 -2.90
N TYR A 1047 60.77 -28.04 -1.95
CA TYR A 1047 59.99 -29.27 -1.79
C TYR A 1047 58.91 -29.44 -2.86
N VAL A 1048 58.24 -28.37 -3.29
CA VAL A 1048 57.26 -28.43 -4.38
C VAL A 1048 57.92 -28.81 -5.70
N THR A 1049 59.07 -28.23 -6.05
CA THR A 1049 59.80 -28.58 -7.28
C THR A 1049 60.23 -30.04 -7.28
N ARG A 1050 60.65 -30.57 -6.12
CA ARG A 1050 60.98 -31.99 -5.99
C ARG A 1050 59.74 -32.89 -6.09
N ALA A 1051 58.60 -32.48 -5.55
CA ALA A 1051 57.33 -33.19 -5.72
C ALA A 1051 56.83 -33.15 -7.19
N GLN A 1052 57.01 -32.03 -7.89
CA GLN A 1052 56.71 -31.88 -9.33
C GLN A 1052 57.54 -32.82 -10.20
N ALA A 1053 58.81 -33.02 -9.86
CA ALA A 1053 59.67 -33.95 -10.60
C ALA A 1053 59.23 -35.41 -10.47
N LEU A 1054 58.55 -35.76 -9.36
CA LEU A 1054 58.04 -37.12 -9.12
C LEU A 1054 56.67 -37.37 -9.76
N ASP A 1055 55.76 -36.41 -9.67
CA ASP A 1055 54.42 -36.50 -10.27
C ASP A 1055 53.92 -35.11 -10.72
N PRO A 1056 54.16 -34.75 -12.00
CA PRO A 1056 53.78 -33.45 -12.56
C PRO A 1056 52.27 -33.20 -12.58
N ASP A 1057 51.46 -34.26 -12.69
CA ASP A 1057 50.00 -34.18 -12.85
C ASP A 1057 49.27 -34.18 -11.49
N ASN A 1058 50.01 -34.26 -10.38
CA ASN A 1058 49.43 -34.28 -9.05
C ASN A 1058 48.70 -32.97 -8.74
N LYS A 1059 47.39 -33.05 -8.54
CA LYS A 1059 46.52 -31.90 -8.26
C LYS A 1059 47.00 -31.05 -7.07
N ASN A 1060 47.54 -31.66 -6.02
CA ASN A 1060 48.01 -30.95 -4.83
C ASN A 1060 49.31 -30.19 -5.10
N VAL A 1061 50.20 -30.77 -5.91
CA VAL A 1061 51.46 -30.16 -6.31
C VAL A 1061 51.22 -28.95 -7.23
N ILE A 1062 50.34 -29.09 -8.24
CA ILE A 1062 49.95 -27.99 -9.13
C ILE A 1062 49.33 -26.83 -8.34
N LYS A 1063 48.47 -27.15 -7.36
CA LYS A 1063 47.83 -26.16 -6.49
C LYS A 1063 48.85 -25.41 -5.64
N LEU A 1064 49.80 -26.11 -5.02
CA LEU A 1064 50.85 -25.50 -4.22
C LEU A 1064 51.81 -24.65 -5.05
N SER A 1065 52.19 -25.10 -6.26
CA SER A 1065 53.02 -24.32 -7.18
C SER A 1065 52.39 -22.97 -7.52
N LYS A 1066 51.11 -22.95 -7.91
CA LYS A 1066 50.38 -21.70 -8.22
C LYS A 1066 50.29 -20.76 -7.02
N LEU A 1067 50.15 -21.31 -5.81
CA LEU A 1067 50.11 -20.51 -4.57
C LEU A 1067 51.46 -19.87 -4.27
N LEU A 1068 52.57 -20.55 -4.57
CA LEU A 1068 53.91 -20.02 -4.39
C LEU A 1068 54.27 -18.99 -5.47
N ASP A 1069 53.91 -19.23 -6.74
CA ASP A 1069 54.13 -18.27 -7.85
C ASP A 1069 53.47 -16.90 -7.58
N LYS A 1070 52.29 -16.92 -6.95
CA LYS A 1070 51.58 -15.72 -6.52
C LYS A 1070 52.25 -15.01 -5.33
N ALA A 1071 52.89 -15.77 -4.44
CA ALA A 1071 53.60 -15.22 -3.28
C ALA A 1071 54.96 -14.61 -3.69
N THR A 1072 55.65 -15.18 -4.67
CA THR A 1072 56.92 -14.66 -5.21
C THR A 1072 56.76 -13.51 -6.19
N SER A 1073 55.56 -13.26 -6.73
CA SER A 1073 55.27 -12.11 -7.61
C SER A 1073 54.82 -10.85 -6.87
N MET A 1074 54.66 -10.92 -5.53
CA MET A 1074 54.33 -9.80 -4.65
C MET A 1074 55.52 -9.30 -3.82
N ASN A 1075 56.69 -9.92 -3.96
CA ASN A 1075 58.00 -9.43 -3.53
C ASN A 1075 58.81 -9.03 -4.77
#